data_AF-A0A953N5Y6-F1
#
_entry.id   AF-A0A953N5Y6-F1
#
_cell.length_a   1.000
_cell.length_b   1.000
_cell.length_c   1.000
_cell.angle_alpha   90.00
_cell.angle_beta   90.00
_cell.angle_gamma   90.00
#
_symmetry.space_group_name_H-M   'P 1'
#
loop_
_entity.id
_entity.type
_entity.pdbx_description
1 polymer ?
#
loop_
_entity_poly.entity_id
_entity_poly.type
_entity_poly.pdbx_seq_one_letter_code
_entity_poly.pdbx_strand_id
1 'polypeptide(L)'
;MSASLLCVLGRCARRVIASVRLGLVGVTLAVSSLGLLPNASAFDPFVVSDIRVDGMQRTEPGSVFARLPFKVGQRFTEELATESVRKLYETGLYADVRIQTTGRVVIVQVQERPTIASISFTGMREFESKNMIDSFKQVGFGEGRVFDQSMLDQAQFELKQQYLAKGKYAVEISPTVTPLPRNRVGINFDLFEGSVARIKEISFVGNKDFSESTLRGLFSLTTPGWLTWYTDADKYSREKLERDIEELKSFYLNRGYLEFKVEPPQVTISADRKDIFITLTINEGKPYKVTSVKLAGELIGLDAEIGKLVQLKEGELFSGAKTNGTAKAIADYLGDLGYAFANVNPNPVLNRENQTAEVTFYVDPSRRVYVRRIQVSGNHRTKDEVVRREIRQVEAAWYDSGKIKLSRDRLDRLGYFKEVKVTTEPVPGAPDQIDVSVVVAEKPTGMVNLGVGYGQADGIILSAGISEDNAFGSGTNLTLNLNTSQYNRTAVLAHTDPYFTNDGISRTSSIYYRTVTPYSNNPGMYQVTTAGLGLNFGVPITEFDRIYAGVSLERNTIGLYSNSPAAYREYVRDYGDTTTAAILNTGWAKDTRDSALAPTKGSFTRLKADLGTGSLEYYLLSAQQQLFLPLSRDYTIAFNAMFDYGKSYSDLPYPIIKNVYAGGIGTVRGYSQSSLGPIDPITGTYLGGSKRVVGNVQLYMPFPGTQKDRSLRWYIFGDGGQVYGTDGFGNDTSIDLSQLRYSAGIGLSWISPIGPLQLSLAKPLNAKPGDNTQVFQFQIGTGF
;
A
#
# COMPACT_ATOMS: atom_id res chain seq x y z
N MET A 1 -24.66 -42.62 -43.86
CA MET A 1 -25.70 -41.99 -44.70
C MET A 1 -25.07 -40.71 -45.26
N SER A 2 -24.39 -40.81 -46.40
CA SER A 2 -24.93 -40.50 -47.74
C SER A 2 -25.06 -38.98 -47.91
N ALA A 3 -24.11 -38.27 -48.51
CA ALA A 3 -23.76 -38.21 -49.94
C ALA A 3 -24.27 -36.92 -50.59
N SER A 4 -23.32 -36.04 -50.92
CA SER A 4 -23.13 -35.47 -52.27
C SER A 4 -23.94 -34.26 -52.78
N LEU A 5 -23.22 -33.55 -53.68
CA LEU A 5 -23.63 -32.64 -54.78
C LEU A 5 -23.77 -31.13 -54.47
N LEU A 6 -22.83 -30.31 -54.96
CA LEU A 6 -22.77 -29.59 -56.27
C LEU A 6 -23.33 -28.16 -56.08
N CYS A 7 -22.76 -27.04 -56.53
CA CYS A 7 -22.11 -26.68 -57.80
C CYS A 7 -21.30 -25.38 -57.51
N VAL A 8 -20.18 -25.07 -58.15
CA VAL A 8 -20.12 -24.23 -59.37
C VAL A 8 -18.71 -24.34 -60.01
N LEU A 9 -18.71 -24.55 -61.33
CA LEU A 9 -17.60 -24.53 -62.29
C LEU A 9 -16.95 -23.12 -62.41
N GLY A 10 -15.70 -22.91 -62.85
CA GLY A 10 -14.71 -23.81 -63.42
C GLY A 10 -13.49 -23.07 -64.00
N ARG A 11 -12.64 -23.86 -64.68
CA ARG A 11 -11.41 -23.56 -65.45
C ARG A 11 -10.10 -23.39 -64.67
N CYS A 12 -9.26 -24.43 -64.70
CA CYS A 12 -8.08 -24.44 -65.58
C CYS A 12 -7.48 -25.86 -65.71
N ALA A 13 -7.15 -26.24 -66.94
CA ALA A 13 -6.77 -27.57 -67.37
C ALA A 13 -5.25 -27.81 -67.38
N ARG A 14 -4.89 -29.10 -67.35
CA ARG A 14 -3.55 -29.73 -67.29
C ARG A 14 -2.89 -29.92 -68.66
N ARG A 15 -1.55 -29.97 -68.63
CA ARG A 15 -0.58 -30.87 -69.32
C ARG A 15 -0.47 -30.88 -70.85
N VAL A 16 0.80 -30.87 -71.34
CA VAL A 16 1.37 -31.88 -72.26
C VAL A 16 2.90 -32.05 -71.99
N ILE A 17 3.40 -33.27 -72.17
CA ILE A 17 4.79 -33.78 -72.03
C ILE A 17 5.36 -34.11 -73.42
N ALA A 18 6.70 -34.14 -73.54
CA ALA A 18 7.55 -34.90 -74.49
C ALA A 18 8.18 -34.13 -75.67
N SER A 19 9.51 -34.09 -75.73
CA SER A 19 10.32 -34.95 -76.62
C SER A 19 11.84 -34.66 -76.49
N VAL A 20 12.63 -35.73 -76.53
CA VAL A 20 14.10 -35.77 -76.53
C VAL A 20 14.55 -36.34 -77.88
N ARG A 21 15.63 -35.80 -78.47
CA ARG A 21 16.57 -36.36 -79.51
C ARG A 21 17.00 -35.23 -80.46
N LEU A 22 18.17 -35.16 -81.09
CA LEU A 22 19.48 -35.83 -81.07
C LEU A 22 20.33 -34.99 -82.07
N GLY A 23 21.64 -34.84 -81.91
CA GLY A 23 22.50 -34.42 -83.04
C GLY A 23 23.79 -33.67 -82.72
N LEU A 24 24.91 -34.41 -82.65
CA LEU A 24 26.28 -33.95 -82.83
C LEU A 24 26.52 -33.39 -84.25
N VAL A 25 27.42 -32.40 -84.36
CA VAL A 25 28.48 -32.08 -85.35
C VAL A 25 28.73 -30.57 -85.17
N GLY A 26 29.89 -29.99 -84.89
CA GLY A 26 31.27 -30.39 -85.15
C GLY A 26 31.98 -29.17 -85.78
N VAL A 27 33.18 -28.86 -85.30
CA VAL A 27 34.23 -28.04 -85.94
C VAL A 27 34.28 -26.52 -85.63
N THR A 28 35.20 -26.24 -84.71
CA THR A 28 36.05 -25.06 -84.48
C THR A 28 36.47 -24.21 -85.70
N LEU A 29 36.41 -22.87 -85.59
CA LEU A 29 37.60 -21.98 -85.62
C LEU A 29 37.24 -20.47 -85.59
N ALA A 30 38.05 -19.76 -84.81
CA ALA A 30 38.50 -18.37 -84.97
C ALA A 30 37.59 -17.19 -84.55
N VAL A 31 37.98 -16.60 -83.41
CA VAL A 31 38.31 -15.17 -83.19
C VAL A 31 37.31 -14.11 -83.63
N SER A 32 37.05 -13.17 -82.70
CA SER A 32 36.37 -11.87 -82.85
C SER A 32 34.85 -11.80 -82.62
N SER A 33 34.45 -11.87 -81.34
CA SER A 33 33.33 -11.07 -80.82
C SER A 33 33.43 -10.98 -79.28
N LEU A 34 34.44 -10.24 -78.80
CA LEU A 34 34.35 -9.59 -77.50
C LEU A 34 33.48 -8.35 -77.69
N GLY A 35 32.44 -8.20 -76.88
CA GLY A 35 31.71 -6.94 -76.74
C GLY A 35 30.24 -7.04 -77.11
N LEU A 36 29.41 -7.21 -76.08
CA LEU A 36 28.20 -6.42 -75.79
C LEU A 36 27.42 -7.15 -74.69
N LEU A 37 27.94 -7.06 -73.47
CA LEU A 37 27.06 -7.02 -72.30
C LEU A 37 26.26 -5.73 -72.44
N PRO A 38 24.92 -5.74 -72.30
CA PRO A 38 24.19 -4.50 -72.16
C PRO A 38 24.71 -3.83 -70.88
N ASN A 39 25.40 -2.71 -71.04
CA ASN A 39 25.72 -1.83 -69.92
C ASN A 39 24.39 -1.50 -69.23
N ALA A 40 24.23 -1.97 -67.99
CA ALA A 40 23.28 -1.35 -67.09
C ALA A 40 23.62 0.15 -67.09
N SER A 41 22.66 0.99 -67.50
CA SER A 41 22.83 2.44 -67.42
C SER A 41 23.09 2.80 -65.97
N ALA A 42 24.35 2.98 -65.62
CA ALA A 42 24.76 3.54 -64.34
C ALA A 42 24.14 4.94 -64.24
N PHE A 43 23.57 5.26 -63.09
CA PHE A 43 23.07 6.59 -62.80
C PHE A 43 24.21 7.60 -62.99
N ASP A 44 24.18 8.38 -64.08
CA ASP A 44 25.22 9.37 -64.36
C ASP A 44 25.10 10.54 -63.38
N PRO A 45 26.10 10.78 -62.51
CA PRO A 45 26.00 11.83 -61.51
C PRO A 45 25.94 13.21 -62.16
N PHE A 46 24.88 13.97 -61.89
CA PHE A 46 24.67 15.31 -62.46
C PHE A 46 24.66 16.39 -61.38
N VAL A 47 24.83 17.65 -61.80
CA VAL A 47 24.71 18.81 -60.91
C VAL A 47 23.24 19.22 -60.81
N VAL A 48 22.72 19.28 -59.59
CA VAL A 48 21.31 19.61 -59.32
C VAL A 48 21.02 21.05 -59.70
N SER A 49 20.11 21.27 -60.65
CA SER A 49 19.68 22.61 -61.03
C SER A 49 18.53 23.12 -60.17
N ASP A 50 17.67 22.23 -59.69
CA ASP A 50 16.52 22.56 -58.85
C ASP A 50 16.06 21.33 -58.03
N ILE A 51 15.38 21.56 -56.91
CA ILE A 51 14.80 20.52 -56.05
C ILE A 51 13.32 20.82 -55.86
N ARG A 52 12.47 19.90 -56.32
CA ARG A 52 11.02 19.99 -56.18
C ARG A 52 10.51 18.99 -55.15
N VAL A 53 9.56 19.39 -54.32
CA VAL A 53 8.91 18.52 -53.33
C VAL A 53 7.43 18.41 -53.68
N ASP A 54 6.93 17.19 -53.86
CA ASP A 54 5.55 16.88 -54.17
C ASP A 54 4.92 15.99 -53.09
N GLY A 55 3.63 16.18 -52.81
CA GLY A 55 2.85 15.35 -51.87
C GLY A 55 2.79 15.83 -50.41
N MET A 56 3.33 17.03 -50.15
CA MET A 56 3.15 17.75 -48.88
C MET A 56 1.71 18.23 -48.74
N GLN A 57 1.15 18.12 -47.55
CA GLN A 57 -0.19 18.60 -47.21
C GLN A 57 -0.18 19.50 -45.97
N ARG A 58 0.63 19.19 -44.96
CA ARG A 58 0.61 19.87 -43.66
C ARG A 58 1.98 20.43 -43.27
N THR A 59 3.08 19.79 -43.66
CA THR A 59 4.43 20.30 -43.37
C THR A 59 4.90 21.27 -44.44
N GLU A 60 5.71 22.26 -44.05
CA GLU A 60 6.29 23.18 -45.02
C GLU A 60 7.42 22.51 -45.81
N PRO A 61 7.58 22.80 -47.12
CA PRO A 61 8.67 22.25 -47.95
C PRO A 61 10.07 22.50 -47.37
N GLY A 62 10.27 23.60 -46.64
CA GLY A 62 11.51 23.93 -45.94
C GLY A 62 12.00 22.82 -44.99
N SER A 63 11.07 22.06 -44.41
CA SER A 63 11.38 20.95 -43.50
C SER A 63 12.00 19.73 -44.21
N VAL A 64 11.72 19.55 -45.50
CA VAL A 64 12.34 18.53 -46.36
C VAL A 64 13.72 19.02 -46.79
N PHE A 65 13.82 20.25 -47.27
CA PHE A 65 15.09 20.84 -47.73
C PHE A 65 16.18 20.88 -46.65
N ALA A 66 15.81 21.14 -45.39
CA ALA A 66 16.75 21.18 -44.28
C ALA A 66 17.41 19.83 -43.95
N ARG A 67 16.82 18.72 -44.42
CA ARG A 67 17.23 17.34 -44.07
C ARG A 67 17.87 16.59 -45.22
N LEU A 68 17.83 17.13 -46.43
CA LEU A 68 18.53 16.57 -47.57
C LEU A 68 20.05 16.77 -47.38
N PRO A 69 20.88 15.73 -47.64
CA PRO A 69 22.34 15.81 -47.55
C PRO A 69 22.97 16.63 -48.69
N PHE A 70 22.17 17.14 -49.63
CA PHE A 70 22.63 17.88 -50.80
C PHE A 70 21.81 19.17 -51.02
N LYS A 71 22.40 20.12 -51.75
CA LYS A 71 21.79 21.42 -52.11
C LYS A 71 21.82 21.64 -53.62
N VAL A 72 21.01 22.59 -54.10
CA VAL A 72 21.07 23.09 -55.48
C VAL A 72 22.50 23.53 -55.81
N GLY A 73 23.02 23.09 -56.95
CA GLY A 73 24.40 23.32 -57.40
C GLY A 73 25.42 22.26 -56.99
N GLN A 74 25.03 21.24 -56.20
CA GLN A 74 25.91 20.12 -55.83
C GLN A 74 25.73 18.91 -56.76
N ARG A 75 26.74 18.04 -56.82
CA ARG A 75 26.72 16.80 -57.59
C ARG A 75 25.86 15.76 -56.87
N PHE A 76 24.80 15.30 -57.52
CA PHE A 76 23.89 14.29 -57.00
C PHE A 76 24.28 12.90 -57.50
N THR A 77 24.38 11.95 -56.58
CA THR A 77 24.75 10.55 -56.83
C THR A 77 23.66 9.63 -56.27
N GLU A 78 23.69 8.36 -56.65
CA GLU A 78 22.74 7.36 -56.16
C GLU A 78 22.88 7.10 -54.64
N GLU A 79 24.09 7.21 -54.10
CA GLU A 79 24.33 7.15 -52.65
C GLU A 79 23.63 8.30 -51.91
N LEU A 80 23.71 9.51 -52.46
CA LEU A 80 23.02 10.67 -51.91
C LEU A 80 21.50 10.52 -52.02
N ALA A 81 20.98 9.89 -53.07
CA ALA A 81 19.56 9.57 -53.20
C ALA A 81 19.11 8.61 -52.08
N THR A 82 19.86 7.53 -51.86
CA THR A 82 19.56 6.53 -50.82
C THR A 82 19.67 7.13 -49.42
N GLU A 83 20.71 7.92 -49.15
CA GLU A 83 20.87 8.63 -47.88
C GLU A 83 19.73 9.63 -47.62
N SER A 84 19.27 10.31 -48.68
CA SER A 84 18.14 11.24 -48.59
C SER A 84 16.82 10.55 -48.24
N VAL A 85 16.53 9.42 -48.89
CA VAL A 85 15.36 8.59 -48.55
C VAL A 85 15.45 8.15 -47.09
N ARG A 86 16.60 7.63 -46.67
CA ARG A 86 16.82 7.20 -45.28
C ARG A 86 16.64 8.34 -44.27
N LYS A 87 17.27 9.50 -44.48
CA LYS A 87 17.14 10.68 -43.59
C LYS A 87 15.72 11.20 -43.49
N LEU A 88 14.96 11.14 -44.59
CA LEU A 88 13.56 11.55 -44.58
C LEU A 88 12.67 10.52 -43.86
N TYR A 89 12.92 9.22 -44.02
CA TYR A 89 12.22 8.18 -43.26
C TYR A 89 12.53 8.22 -41.75
N GLU A 90 13.78 8.49 -41.37
CA GLU A 90 14.21 8.64 -39.98
C GLU A 90 13.46 9.77 -39.22
N THR A 91 12.83 10.71 -39.94
CA THR A 91 11.98 11.74 -39.32
C THR A 91 10.67 11.20 -38.76
N GLY A 92 10.21 10.04 -39.23
CA GLY A 92 8.92 9.46 -38.84
C GLY A 92 7.69 10.24 -39.32
N LEU A 93 7.86 11.27 -40.18
CA LEU A 93 6.77 12.12 -40.68
C LEU A 93 6.11 11.57 -41.95
N TYR A 94 6.81 10.71 -42.68
CA TYR A 94 6.42 10.25 -44.02
C TYR A 94 6.15 8.74 -44.03
N ALA A 95 5.11 8.33 -44.74
CA ALA A 95 4.71 6.93 -44.93
C ALA A 95 5.46 6.33 -46.12
N ASP A 96 5.62 7.12 -47.18
CA ASP A 96 6.36 6.78 -48.39
C ASP A 96 7.24 7.96 -48.81
N VAL A 97 8.48 7.68 -49.22
CA VAL A 97 9.43 8.68 -49.75
C VAL A 97 10.08 8.11 -51.00
N ARG A 98 9.89 8.78 -52.13
CA ARG A 98 10.46 8.41 -53.41
C ARG A 98 11.22 9.58 -54.00
N ILE A 99 12.36 9.29 -54.60
CA ILE A 99 13.15 10.30 -55.31
C ILE A 99 13.11 9.96 -56.79
N GLN A 100 12.62 10.89 -57.59
CA GLN A 100 12.62 10.82 -59.04
C GLN A 100 13.56 11.89 -59.59
N THR A 101 14.17 11.61 -60.74
CA THR A 101 15.01 12.58 -61.44
C THR A 101 14.42 12.84 -62.82
N THR A 102 14.34 14.10 -63.21
CA THR A 102 13.87 14.51 -64.54
C THR A 102 14.83 15.56 -65.09
N GLY A 103 15.71 15.17 -66.00
CA GLY A 103 16.81 16.01 -66.45
C GLY A 103 17.80 16.29 -65.32
N ARG A 104 17.97 17.57 -64.95
CA ARG A 104 18.85 18.01 -63.83
C ARG A 104 18.07 18.39 -62.55
N VAL A 105 16.77 18.11 -62.50
CA VAL A 105 15.90 18.41 -61.36
C VAL A 105 15.65 17.15 -60.54
N VAL A 106 15.79 17.26 -59.21
CA VAL A 106 15.48 16.19 -58.27
C VAL A 106 14.07 16.43 -57.72
N ILE A 107 13.18 15.46 -57.90
CA ILE A 107 11.79 15.49 -57.43
C ILE A 107 11.68 14.54 -56.24
N VAL A 108 11.43 15.09 -55.05
CA VAL A 108 11.18 14.34 -53.83
C VAL A 108 9.67 14.20 -53.66
N GLN A 109 9.14 13.02 -53.95
CA GLN A 109 7.74 12.67 -53.72
C GLN A 109 7.61 12.09 -52.32
N VAL A 110 6.78 12.72 -51.50
CA VAL A 110 6.52 12.26 -50.13
C VAL A 110 5.04 12.04 -49.91
N GLN A 111 4.71 11.00 -49.16
CA GLN A 111 3.38 10.80 -48.61
C GLN A 111 3.43 11.05 -47.11
N GLU A 112 2.88 12.16 -46.63
CA GLU A 112 2.81 12.46 -45.20
C GLU A 112 1.98 11.41 -44.45
N ARG A 113 2.47 10.95 -43.31
CA ARG A 113 1.67 10.12 -42.40
C ARG A 113 0.52 10.94 -41.82
N PRO A 114 -0.68 10.35 -41.67
CA PRO A 114 -1.80 11.07 -41.11
C PRO A 114 -1.56 11.41 -39.64
N THR A 115 -2.22 12.46 -39.14
CA THR A 115 -2.19 12.82 -37.71
C THR A 115 -3.36 12.19 -36.97
N ILE A 116 -3.12 11.70 -35.74
CA ILE A 116 -4.18 11.17 -34.87
C ILE A 116 -5.08 12.32 -34.42
N ALA A 117 -6.36 12.26 -34.80
CA ALA A 117 -7.35 13.28 -34.43
C ALA A 117 -8.04 12.97 -33.10
N SER A 118 -8.38 11.70 -32.87
CA SER A 118 -9.06 11.24 -31.67
C SER A 118 -8.75 9.77 -31.39
N ILE A 119 -8.73 9.41 -30.11
CA ILE A 119 -8.66 8.02 -29.66
C ILE A 119 -9.90 7.74 -28.80
N SER A 120 -10.65 6.71 -29.16
CA SER A 120 -11.84 6.27 -28.41
C SER A 120 -11.78 4.78 -28.07
N PHE A 121 -12.53 4.41 -27.03
CA PHE A 121 -12.64 3.03 -26.57
C PHE A 121 -14.12 2.66 -26.48
N THR A 122 -14.49 1.54 -27.09
CA THR A 122 -15.83 0.94 -26.99
C THR A 122 -15.73 -0.34 -26.15
N GLY A 123 -16.61 -0.53 -25.17
CA GLY A 123 -16.65 -1.76 -24.37
C GLY A 123 -15.69 -1.82 -23.17
N MET A 124 -14.89 -0.78 -22.94
CA MET A 124 -14.01 -0.65 -21.78
C MET A 124 -14.82 -0.32 -20.51
N ARG A 125 -14.70 -1.17 -19.49
CA ARG A 125 -15.36 -1.06 -18.17
C ARG A 125 -14.38 -1.19 -17.00
N GLU A 126 -13.30 -1.95 -17.16
CA GLU A 126 -12.29 -2.18 -16.11
C GLU A 126 -11.44 -0.95 -15.82
N PHE A 127 -11.17 -0.14 -16.85
CA PHE A 127 -10.29 1.02 -16.77
C PHE A 127 -11.04 2.29 -17.21
N GLU A 128 -10.66 3.43 -16.63
CA GLU A 128 -11.11 4.73 -17.13
C GLU A 128 -10.38 5.05 -18.44
N SER A 129 -11.14 5.27 -19.52
CA SER A 129 -10.59 5.54 -20.86
C SER A 129 -9.63 6.73 -20.87
N LYS A 130 -9.89 7.77 -20.08
CA LYS A 130 -9.04 8.96 -19.98
C LYS A 130 -7.62 8.63 -19.49
N ASN A 131 -7.50 7.82 -18.44
CA ASN A 131 -6.19 7.44 -17.90
C ASN A 131 -5.38 6.63 -18.93
N MET A 132 -6.05 5.85 -19.77
CA MET A 132 -5.41 5.11 -20.85
C MET A 132 -4.90 6.04 -21.97
N ILE A 133 -5.71 7.03 -22.35
CA ILE A 133 -5.30 8.06 -23.33
C ILE A 133 -4.07 8.82 -22.82
N ASP A 134 -4.09 9.25 -21.55
CA ASP A 134 -2.97 9.97 -20.95
C ASP A 134 -1.70 9.11 -20.88
N SER A 135 -1.83 7.82 -20.57
CA SER A 135 -0.71 6.87 -20.58
C SER A 135 -0.11 6.70 -21.99
N PHE A 136 -0.95 6.53 -23.02
CA PHE A 136 -0.45 6.43 -24.39
C PHE A 136 0.25 7.71 -24.86
N LYS A 137 -0.27 8.88 -24.44
CA LYS A 137 0.31 10.18 -24.80
C LYS A 137 1.74 10.34 -24.27
N GLN A 138 2.06 9.78 -23.11
CA GLN A 138 3.42 9.76 -22.54
C GLN A 138 4.40 8.95 -23.39
N VAL A 139 3.92 7.88 -24.04
CA VAL A 139 4.71 7.01 -24.93
C VAL A 139 4.75 7.56 -26.38
N GLY A 140 4.14 8.73 -26.62
CA GLY A 140 4.14 9.38 -27.94
C GLY A 140 2.98 8.98 -28.85
N PHE A 141 2.04 8.17 -28.37
CA PHE A 141 0.81 7.79 -29.09
C PHE A 141 -0.39 8.57 -28.55
N GLY A 142 -0.88 9.56 -29.28
CA GLY A 142 -1.96 10.41 -28.77
C GLY A 142 -2.44 11.46 -29.77
N GLU A 143 -3.52 12.15 -29.41
CA GLU A 143 -4.09 13.20 -30.25
C GLU A 143 -3.05 14.27 -30.60
N GLY A 144 -3.01 14.66 -31.87
CA GLY A 144 -2.05 15.62 -32.42
C GLY A 144 -0.68 15.03 -32.81
N ARG A 145 -0.41 13.75 -32.51
CA ARG A 145 0.81 13.04 -32.93
C ARG A 145 0.61 12.39 -34.30
N VAL A 146 1.73 12.09 -34.97
CA VAL A 146 1.74 11.37 -36.25
C VAL A 146 1.36 9.91 -36.01
N PHE A 147 0.50 9.36 -36.87
CA PHE A 147 0.07 7.98 -36.81
C PHE A 147 1.16 7.05 -37.38
N ASP A 148 1.48 6.01 -36.63
CA ASP A 148 2.34 4.91 -37.04
C ASP A 148 1.66 3.59 -36.66
N GLN A 149 1.57 2.66 -37.61
CA GLN A 149 0.95 1.35 -37.40
C GLN A 149 1.68 0.56 -36.29
N SER A 150 3.00 0.66 -36.23
CA SER A 150 3.78 -0.04 -35.20
C SER A 150 3.45 0.43 -33.78
N MET A 151 3.18 1.73 -33.62
CA MET A 151 2.76 2.32 -32.35
C MET A 151 1.33 1.92 -31.98
N LEU A 152 0.43 1.77 -32.96
CA LEU A 152 -0.91 1.26 -32.74
C LEU A 152 -0.88 -0.19 -32.25
N ASP A 153 -0.09 -1.04 -32.90
CA ASP A 153 0.06 -2.45 -32.53
C ASP A 153 0.71 -2.58 -31.14
N GLN A 154 1.69 -1.73 -30.83
CA GLN A 154 2.28 -1.65 -29.49
C GLN A 154 1.26 -1.19 -28.44
N ALA A 155 0.47 -0.15 -28.72
CA ALA A 155 -0.58 0.31 -27.82
C ALA A 155 -1.66 -0.77 -27.58
N GLN A 156 -2.05 -1.51 -28.62
CA GLN A 156 -2.96 -2.66 -28.51
C GLN A 156 -2.35 -3.75 -27.63
N PHE A 157 -1.06 -4.07 -27.82
CA PHE A 157 -0.35 -5.06 -27.02
C PHE A 157 -0.25 -4.65 -25.55
N GLU A 158 0.15 -3.42 -25.26
CA GLU A 158 0.25 -2.89 -23.89
C GLU A 158 -1.13 -2.89 -23.21
N LEU A 159 -2.18 -2.45 -23.91
CA LEU A 159 -3.54 -2.51 -23.40
C LEU A 159 -3.95 -3.94 -23.08
N LYS A 160 -3.63 -4.90 -23.95
CA LYS A 160 -3.85 -6.32 -23.69
C LYS A 160 -3.11 -6.76 -22.43
N GLN A 161 -1.83 -6.42 -22.26
CA GLN A 161 -1.05 -6.78 -21.06
C GLN A 161 -1.68 -6.24 -19.77
N GLN A 162 -2.22 -5.02 -19.78
CA GLN A 162 -2.92 -4.44 -18.62
C GLN A 162 -4.15 -5.27 -18.21
N TYR A 163 -4.94 -5.73 -19.19
CA TYR A 163 -6.07 -6.62 -18.92
C TYR A 163 -5.62 -8.01 -18.43
N LEU A 164 -4.55 -8.56 -18.99
CA LEU A 164 -3.97 -9.83 -18.52
C LEU A 164 -3.49 -9.74 -17.07
N ALA A 165 -2.87 -8.62 -16.68
CA ALA A 165 -2.46 -8.35 -15.30
C ALA A 165 -3.64 -8.29 -14.31
N LYS A 166 -4.83 -7.92 -14.78
CA LYS A 166 -6.09 -7.96 -14.01
C LYS A 166 -6.80 -9.33 -14.03
N GLY A 167 -6.19 -10.35 -14.63
CA GLY A 167 -6.78 -11.69 -14.72
C GLY A 167 -7.80 -11.85 -15.86
N LYS A 168 -7.90 -10.90 -16.78
CA LYS A 168 -8.84 -10.93 -17.93
C LYS A 168 -8.18 -11.52 -19.18
N TYR A 169 -8.01 -12.84 -19.20
CA TYR A 169 -7.38 -13.58 -20.31
C TYR A 169 -8.28 -13.75 -21.54
N ALA A 170 -9.59 -13.59 -21.35
CA ALA A 170 -10.58 -13.62 -22.43
C ALA A 170 -10.69 -12.30 -23.21
N VAL A 171 -9.82 -11.33 -22.92
CA VAL A 171 -9.88 -10.00 -23.56
C VAL A 171 -9.56 -10.08 -25.05
N GLU A 172 -10.41 -9.44 -25.86
CA GLU A 172 -10.21 -9.22 -27.28
C GLU A 172 -10.26 -7.72 -27.57
N ILE A 173 -9.23 -7.23 -28.25
CA ILE A 173 -9.04 -5.81 -28.54
C ILE A 173 -8.84 -5.69 -30.04
N SER A 174 -9.75 -5.00 -30.71
CA SER A 174 -9.74 -4.80 -32.16
C SER A 174 -9.64 -3.31 -32.46
N PRO A 175 -8.45 -2.79 -32.86
CA PRO A 175 -8.32 -1.40 -33.26
C PRO A 175 -8.92 -1.19 -34.66
N THR A 176 -9.70 -0.13 -34.80
CA THR A 176 -10.26 0.33 -36.07
C THR A 176 -9.72 1.72 -36.39
N VAL A 177 -9.02 1.86 -37.51
CA VAL A 177 -8.48 3.14 -37.98
C VAL A 177 -9.42 3.72 -39.03
N THR A 178 -10.02 4.86 -38.73
CA THR A 178 -10.97 5.56 -39.60
C THR A 178 -10.31 6.79 -40.22
N PRO A 179 -10.12 6.86 -41.55
CA PRO A 179 -9.62 8.06 -42.21
C PRO A 179 -10.56 9.25 -42.04
N LEU A 180 -10.00 10.43 -41.79
CA LEU A 180 -10.71 11.69 -41.60
C LEU A 180 -10.19 12.76 -42.57
N PRO A 181 -11.01 13.79 -42.89
CA PRO A 181 -10.58 14.89 -43.75
C PRO A 181 -9.33 15.60 -43.21
N ARG A 182 -8.50 16.09 -44.14
CA ARG A 182 -7.21 16.79 -43.90
C ARG A 182 -6.09 15.88 -43.36
N ASN A 183 -5.90 14.71 -43.97
CA ASN A 183 -4.86 13.72 -43.61
C ASN A 183 -4.83 13.37 -42.12
N ARG A 184 -5.99 13.03 -41.58
CA ARG A 184 -6.15 12.67 -40.17
C ARG A 184 -6.74 11.28 -40.04
N VAL A 185 -6.55 10.65 -38.89
CA VAL A 185 -7.17 9.37 -38.55
C VAL A 185 -7.79 9.42 -37.17
N GLY A 186 -8.99 8.85 -37.05
CA GLY A 186 -9.62 8.52 -35.77
C GLY A 186 -9.34 7.05 -35.45
N ILE A 187 -8.96 6.76 -34.21
CA ILE A 187 -8.63 5.40 -33.78
C ILE A 187 -9.65 4.97 -32.75
N ASN A 188 -10.39 3.91 -33.02
CA ASN A 188 -11.31 3.32 -32.07
C ASN A 188 -10.82 1.92 -31.66
N PHE A 189 -10.57 1.71 -30.38
CA PHE A 189 -10.36 0.37 -29.85
C PHE A 189 -11.72 -0.22 -29.46
N ASP A 190 -12.12 -1.31 -30.12
CA ASP A 190 -13.29 -2.09 -29.70
C ASP A 190 -12.82 -3.22 -28.78
N LEU A 191 -13.37 -3.27 -27.56
CA LEU A 191 -12.93 -4.17 -26.50
C LEU A 191 -14.06 -5.09 -26.07
N PHE A 192 -13.76 -6.39 -26.09
CA PHE A 192 -14.52 -7.39 -25.36
C PHE A 192 -13.66 -7.88 -24.18
N GLU A 193 -14.01 -7.48 -22.96
CA GLU A 193 -13.18 -7.76 -21.78
C GLU A 193 -13.18 -9.23 -21.34
N GLY A 194 -14.29 -9.93 -21.59
CA GLY A 194 -14.52 -11.28 -21.10
C GLY A 194 -14.62 -11.40 -19.57
N SER A 195 -14.84 -12.63 -19.06
CA SER A 195 -14.87 -12.91 -17.63
C SER A 195 -13.45 -13.06 -17.04
N VAL A 196 -13.30 -12.75 -15.75
CA VAL A 196 -12.03 -12.99 -15.02
C VAL A 196 -11.79 -14.49 -14.93
N ALA A 197 -10.59 -14.92 -15.29
CA ALA A 197 -10.19 -16.30 -15.20
C ALA A 197 -9.72 -16.64 -13.77
N ARG A 198 -10.17 -17.78 -13.24
CA ARG A 198 -9.86 -18.24 -11.87
C ARG A 198 -8.93 -19.43 -11.89
N ILE A 199 -8.08 -19.53 -10.87
CA ILE A 199 -7.13 -20.64 -10.72
C ILE A 199 -7.90 -21.89 -10.30
N LYS A 200 -8.05 -22.86 -11.19
CA LYS A 200 -8.73 -24.11 -10.89
C LYS A 200 -7.85 -25.06 -10.09
N GLU A 201 -6.55 -25.08 -10.42
CA GLU A 201 -5.59 -26.02 -9.84
C GLU A 201 -4.17 -25.43 -9.87
N ILE A 202 -3.41 -25.73 -8.81
CA ILE A 202 -1.98 -25.46 -8.71
C ILE A 202 -1.31 -26.80 -8.40
N SER A 203 -0.58 -27.36 -9.35
CA SER A 203 0.09 -28.65 -9.19
C SER A 203 1.60 -28.47 -9.16
N PHE A 204 2.26 -29.30 -8.36
CA PHE A 204 3.71 -29.36 -8.25
C PHE A 204 4.17 -30.73 -8.76
N VAL A 205 5.18 -30.73 -9.63
CA VAL A 205 5.76 -31.94 -10.21
C VAL A 205 7.23 -32.00 -9.83
N GLY A 206 7.65 -33.11 -9.22
CA GLY A 206 9.05 -33.32 -8.82
C GLY A 206 9.35 -33.08 -7.34
N ASN A 207 8.35 -32.70 -6.53
CA ASN A 207 8.46 -32.67 -5.07
C ASN A 207 8.48 -34.10 -4.49
N LYS A 208 9.44 -34.41 -3.63
CA LYS A 208 9.60 -35.72 -2.97
C LYS A 208 9.72 -35.57 -1.46
N ASP A 209 10.48 -34.56 -1.01
CA ASP A 209 10.76 -34.33 0.40
C ASP A 209 9.64 -33.53 1.10
N PHE A 210 8.87 -32.72 0.35
CA PHE A 210 7.76 -31.94 0.88
C PHE A 210 6.43 -32.27 0.19
N SER A 211 5.34 -32.32 0.96
CA SER A 211 4.00 -32.55 0.42
C SER A 211 3.50 -31.36 -0.41
N GLU A 212 2.70 -31.64 -1.44
CA GLU A 212 2.09 -30.61 -2.28
C GLU A 212 1.26 -29.61 -1.45
N SER A 213 0.55 -30.09 -0.42
CA SER A 213 -0.22 -29.26 0.51
C SER A 213 0.65 -28.26 1.27
N THR A 214 1.88 -28.66 1.65
CA THR A 214 2.83 -27.78 2.34
C THR A 214 3.31 -26.68 1.40
N LEU A 215 3.65 -27.03 0.15
CA LEU A 215 4.11 -26.08 -0.86
C LEU A 215 2.99 -25.11 -1.28
N ARG A 216 1.78 -25.63 -1.51
CA ARG A 216 0.60 -24.81 -1.79
C ARG A 216 0.28 -23.87 -0.63
N GLY A 217 0.51 -24.29 0.61
CA GLY A 217 0.35 -23.46 1.80
C GLY A 217 1.33 -22.27 1.90
N LEU A 218 2.40 -22.26 1.10
CA LEU A 218 3.32 -21.11 1.01
C LEU A 218 2.76 -20.01 0.09
N PHE A 219 1.97 -20.38 -0.90
CA PHE A 219 1.52 -19.47 -1.95
C PHE A 219 0.47 -18.50 -1.43
N SER A 220 0.50 -17.27 -1.95
CA SER A 220 -0.58 -16.30 -1.78
C SER A 220 -1.75 -16.61 -2.71
N LEU A 221 -1.48 -17.22 -3.86
CA LEU A 221 -2.50 -17.73 -4.79
C LEU A 221 -3.09 -19.06 -4.31
N THR A 222 -4.41 -19.22 -4.48
CA THR A 222 -5.13 -20.45 -4.10
C THR A 222 -6.26 -20.79 -5.06
N THR A 223 -6.85 -21.97 -4.91
CA THR A 223 -8.05 -22.38 -5.64
C THR A 223 -9.32 -21.76 -5.01
N PRO A 224 -10.43 -21.60 -5.75
CA PRO A 224 -11.69 -21.07 -5.24
C PRO A 224 -12.12 -21.76 -3.95
N GLY A 225 -12.40 -20.94 -2.95
CA GLY A 225 -12.84 -21.38 -1.63
C GLY A 225 -13.94 -20.47 -1.11
N TRP A 226 -14.53 -20.83 0.02
CA TRP A 226 -15.63 -20.07 0.62
C TRP A 226 -15.32 -18.60 0.95
N LEU A 227 -14.05 -18.20 1.00
CA LEU A 227 -13.59 -16.83 1.30
C LEU A 227 -12.80 -16.16 0.17
N THR A 228 -12.63 -16.81 -0.99
CA THR A 228 -11.89 -16.20 -2.11
C THR A 228 -12.63 -15.02 -2.73
N TRP A 229 -13.95 -14.91 -2.51
CA TRP A 229 -14.74 -13.72 -2.87
C TRP A 229 -14.28 -12.44 -2.16
N TYR A 230 -13.62 -12.57 -1.01
CA TYR A 230 -13.09 -11.45 -0.22
C TYR A 230 -11.59 -11.26 -0.43
N THR A 231 -10.81 -12.35 -0.47
CA THR A 231 -9.34 -12.28 -0.55
C THR A 231 -8.80 -12.11 -1.97
N ASP A 232 -9.60 -12.39 -3.01
CA ASP A 232 -9.18 -12.37 -4.41
C ASP A 232 -7.94 -13.25 -4.70
N ALA A 233 -7.71 -14.26 -3.85
CA ALA A 233 -6.56 -15.16 -3.95
C ALA A 233 -6.68 -16.18 -5.10
N ASP A 234 -7.87 -16.35 -5.67
CA ASP A 234 -8.15 -17.22 -6.82
C ASP A 234 -8.01 -16.53 -8.18
N LYS A 235 -7.74 -15.22 -8.20
CA LYS A 235 -7.47 -14.44 -9.42
C LYS A 235 -5.98 -14.52 -9.76
N TYR A 236 -5.68 -15.09 -10.92
CA TYR A 236 -4.30 -15.19 -11.39
C TYR A 236 -3.72 -13.82 -11.76
N SER A 237 -2.51 -13.55 -11.27
CA SER A 237 -1.64 -12.45 -11.70
C SER A 237 -0.22 -13.00 -11.81
N ARG A 238 0.50 -12.60 -12.86
CA ARG A 238 1.88 -13.03 -13.10
C ARG A 238 2.78 -12.59 -11.95
N GLU A 239 2.60 -11.35 -11.49
CA GLU A 239 3.39 -10.74 -10.42
C GLU A 239 3.21 -11.49 -9.10
N LYS A 240 1.99 -11.92 -8.78
CA LYS A 240 1.72 -12.76 -7.59
C LYS A 240 2.40 -14.13 -7.72
N LEU A 241 2.30 -14.78 -8.88
CA LEU A 241 2.93 -16.09 -9.11
C LEU A 241 4.46 -16.01 -9.03
N GLU A 242 5.08 -14.99 -9.62
CA GLU A 242 6.53 -14.79 -9.55
C GLU A 242 7.00 -14.60 -8.09
N ARG A 243 6.24 -13.85 -7.29
CA ARG A 243 6.50 -13.71 -5.85
C ARG A 243 6.36 -15.04 -5.12
N ASP A 244 5.30 -15.80 -5.38
CA ASP A 244 5.07 -17.12 -4.79
C ASP A 244 6.20 -18.10 -5.16
N ILE A 245 6.72 -18.04 -6.39
CA ILE A 245 7.87 -18.84 -6.85
C ILE A 245 9.15 -18.44 -6.11
N GLU A 246 9.38 -17.15 -5.85
CA GLU A 246 10.54 -16.75 -5.04
C GLU A 246 10.41 -17.13 -3.56
N GLU A 247 9.20 -17.12 -3.02
CA GLU A 247 8.94 -17.65 -1.67
C GLU A 247 9.20 -19.16 -1.62
N LEU A 248 8.82 -19.90 -2.66
CA LEU A 248 9.15 -21.32 -2.83
C LEU A 248 10.67 -21.55 -2.91
N LYS A 249 11.39 -20.81 -3.77
CA LYS A 249 12.86 -20.91 -3.87
C LYS A 249 13.53 -20.61 -2.53
N SER A 250 13.10 -19.55 -1.87
CA SER A 250 13.58 -19.19 -0.54
C SER A 250 13.30 -20.30 0.48
N PHE A 251 12.13 -20.93 0.44
CA PHE A 251 11.77 -22.03 1.35
C PHE A 251 12.72 -23.23 1.25
N TYR A 252 13.10 -23.63 0.02
CA TYR A 252 14.04 -24.72 -0.23
C TYR A 252 15.49 -24.32 0.09
N LEU A 253 15.95 -23.15 -0.39
CA LEU A 253 17.29 -22.65 -0.11
C LEU A 253 17.56 -22.46 1.39
N ASN A 254 16.54 -22.15 2.18
CA ASN A 254 16.64 -22.01 3.63
C ASN A 254 16.78 -23.34 4.38
N ARG A 255 16.56 -24.47 3.69
CA ARG A 255 16.63 -25.84 4.24
C ARG A 255 17.78 -26.66 3.64
N GLY A 256 18.72 -26.00 2.96
CA GLY A 256 19.94 -26.63 2.48
C GLY A 256 19.91 -27.08 1.02
N TYR A 257 18.84 -26.84 0.27
CA TYR A 257 18.72 -27.29 -1.12
C TYR A 257 19.34 -26.27 -2.10
N LEU A 258 20.68 -26.22 -2.20
CA LEU A 258 21.39 -25.25 -3.07
C LEU A 258 21.20 -25.51 -4.57
N GLU A 259 20.92 -26.75 -4.94
CA GLU A 259 20.67 -27.13 -6.33
C GLU A 259 19.19 -27.05 -6.71
N PHE A 260 18.36 -26.44 -5.85
CA PHE A 260 16.94 -26.23 -6.11
C PHE A 260 16.74 -25.42 -7.38
N LYS A 261 15.96 -25.96 -8.32
CA LYS A 261 15.60 -25.28 -9.56
C LYS A 261 14.11 -25.42 -9.81
N VAL A 262 13.51 -24.34 -10.28
CA VAL A 262 12.12 -24.29 -10.76
C VAL A 262 12.19 -24.02 -12.24
N GLU A 263 11.59 -24.90 -13.05
CA GLU A 263 11.43 -24.64 -14.48
C GLU A 263 10.39 -23.53 -14.69
N PRO A 264 10.40 -22.82 -15.83
CA PRO A 264 9.38 -21.81 -16.12
C PRO A 264 7.96 -22.38 -15.91
N PRO A 265 7.09 -21.69 -15.14
CA PRO A 265 5.76 -22.20 -14.81
C PRO A 265 4.94 -22.43 -16.08
N GLN A 266 4.32 -23.60 -16.17
CA GLN A 266 3.39 -23.90 -17.25
C GLN A 266 2.00 -23.46 -16.84
N VAL A 267 1.55 -22.34 -17.40
CA VAL A 267 0.21 -21.80 -17.18
C VAL A 267 -0.66 -22.15 -18.38
N THR A 268 -1.62 -23.05 -18.17
CA THR A 268 -2.58 -23.42 -19.21
C THR A 268 -3.95 -22.85 -18.89
N ILE A 269 -4.68 -22.49 -19.95
CA ILE A 269 -5.99 -21.86 -19.86
C ILE A 269 -6.98 -22.81 -20.53
N SER A 270 -8.14 -23.01 -19.91
CA SER A 270 -9.23 -23.79 -20.50
C SER A 270 -9.70 -23.19 -21.83
N ALA A 271 -10.30 -24.01 -22.69
CA ALA A 271 -10.79 -23.56 -24.01
C ALA A 271 -11.83 -22.43 -23.91
N ASP A 272 -12.58 -22.37 -22.82
CA ASP A 272 -13.56 -21.32 -22.52
C ASP A 272 -12.96 -20.08 -21.85
N ARG A 273 -11.63 -20.05 -21.65
CA ARG A 273 -10.85 -18.94 -21.07
C ARG A 273 -11.28 -18.53 -19.65
N LYS A 274 -11.85 -19.47 -18.87
CA LYS A 274 -12.35 -19.23 -17.50
C LYS A 274 -11.48 -19.85 -16.41
N ASP A 275 -10.86 -20.99 -16.70
CA ASP A 275 -10.08 -21.74 -15.72
C ASP A 275 -8.60 -21.69 -16.08
N ILE A 276 -7.77 -21.47 -15.06
CA ILE A 276 -6.30 -21.46 -15.16
C ILE A 276 -5.75 -22.63 -14.37
N PHE A 277 -4.85 -23.39 -14.99
CA PHE A 277 -4.10 -24.46 -14.36
C PHE A 277 -2.63 -24.07 -14.35
N ILE A 278 -2.04 -24.06 -13.15
CA ILE A 278 -0.63 -23.72 -12.94
C ILE A 278 0.11 -25.00 -12.59
N THR A 279 1.05 -25.40 -13.44
CA THR A 279 1.93 -26.54 -13.18
C THR A 279 3.36 -26.05 -12.97
N LEU A 280 3.91 -26.38 -11.80
CA LEU A 280 5.28 -26.04 -11.42
C LEU A 280 6.14 -27.29 -11.39
N THR A 281 7.04 -27.41 -12.35
CA THR A 281 8.07 -28.46 -12.35
C THR A 281 9.25 -28.00 -11.51
N ILE A 282 9.56 -28.73 -10.45
CA ILE A 282 10.66 -28.43 -9.53
C ILE A 282 11.67 -29.57 -9.52
N ASN A 283 12.94 -29.22 -9.34
CA ASN A 283 14.00 -30.14 -8.99
C ASN A 283 14.50 -29.77 -7.60
N GLU A 284 14.18 -30.60 -6.61
CA GLU A 284 14.53 -30.34 -5.21
C GLU A 284 16.04 -30.32 -4.99
N GLY A 285 16.78 -31.20 -5.66
CA GLY A 285 18.18 -31.47 -5.32
C GLY A 285 18.31 -32.19 -3.97
N LYS A 286 19.53 -32.24 -3.42
CA LYS A 286 19.80 -32.79 -2.08
C LYS A 286 20.14 -31.66 -1.10
N PRO A 287 19.86 -31.82 0.20
CA PRO A 287 20.27 -30.86 1.21
C PRO A 287 21.78 -30.93 1.46
N TYR A 288 22.43 -29.76 1.53
CA TYR A 288 23.86 -29.63 1.83
C TYR A 288 24.09 -29.11 3.25
N LYS A 289 25.07 -29.69 3.93
CA LYS A 289 25.56 -29.21 5.24
C LYS A 289 26.75 -28.27 5.08
N VAL A 290 26.80 -27.22 5.89
CA VAL A 290 27.90 -26.27 5.87
C VAL A 290 29.11 -26.89 6.58
N THR A 291 30.24 -27.02 5.90
CA THR A 291 31.48 -27.58 6.48
C THR A 291 32.36 -26.51 7.10
N SER A 292 32.56 -25.40 6.41
CA SER A 292 33.33 -24.28 6.93
C SER A 292 32.77 -22.96 6.40
N VAL A 293 32.89 -21.93 7.23
CA VAL A 293 32.54 -20.55 6.89
C VAL A 293 33.79 -19.71 6.98
N LYS A 294 34.22 -19.15 5.85
CA LYS A 294 35.46 -18.38 5.75
C LYS A 294 35.16 -16.93 5.39
N LEU A 295 35.92 -16.02 6.00
CA LEU A 295 35.99 -14.63 5.60
C LEU A 295 37.26 -14.44 4.79
N ALA A 296 37.16 -13.82 3.61
CA ALA A 296 38.28 -13.53 2.73
C ALA A 296 38.19 -12.07 2.24
N GLY A 297 39.33 -11.49 1.86
CA GLY A 297 39.40 -10.10 1.39
C GLY A 297 40.09 -9.18 2.39
N GLU A 298 39.76 -7.89 2.37
CA GLU A 298 40.38 -6.86 3.22
C GLU A 298 39.50 -6.60 4.44
N LEU A 299 39.84 -7.20 5.59
CA LEU A 299 39.02 -7.15 6.79
C LEU A 299 39.39 -5.99 7.75
N ILE A 300 40.43 -5.20 7.41
CA ILE A 300 40.89 -4.00 8.15
C ILE A 300 41.10 -4.26 9.67
N GLY A 301 41.48 -5.50 10.04
CA GLY A 301 41.66 -5.90 11.44
C GLY A 301 40.37 -6.03 12.25
N LEU A 302 39.21 -6.06 11.60
CA LEU A 302 37.88 -6.23 12.22
C LEU A 302 37.40 -7.70 12.15
N ASP A 303 38.33 -8.65 12.03
CA ASP A 303 38.03 -10.08 11.87
C ASP A 303 37.12 -10.60 12.99
N ALA A 304 37.35 -10.15 14.23
CA ALA A 304 36.59 -10.57 15.40
C ALA A 304 35.18 -9.98 15.45
N GLU A 305 35.02 -8.72 15.05
CA GLU A 305 33.73 -8.03 14.96
C GLU A 305 32.88 -8.58 13.81
N ILE A 306 33.47 -8.72 12.63
CA ILE A 306 32.84 -9.29 11.43
C ILE A 306 32.47 -10.75 11.68
N GLY A 307 33.35 -11.52 12.34
CA GLY A 307 33.08 -12.91 12.71
C GLY A 307 31.86 -13.09 13.61
N LYS A 308 31.55 -12.13 14.49
CA LYS A 308 30.33 -12.16 15.33
C LYS A 308 29.04 -11.94 14.54
N LEU A 309 29.12 -11.32 13.37
CA LEU A 309 27.96 -11.06 12.49
C LEU A 309 27.58 -12.28 11.64
N VAL A 310 28.46 -13.29 11.58
CA VAL A 310 28.22 -14.53 10.83
C VAL A 310 27.12 -15.33 11.50
N GLN A 311 25.97 -15.43 10.83
CA GLN A 311 24.79 -16.17 11.33
C GLN A 311 24.84 -17.66 11.01
N LEU A 312 25.63 -18.02 10.00
CA LEU A 312 25.78 -19.39 9.50
C LEU A 312 26.82 -20.14 10.34
N LYS A 313 26.45 -21.29 10.89
CA LYS A 313 27.35 -22.11 11.73
C LYS A 313 27.84 -23.35 11.00
N GLU A 314 29.03 -23.81 11.36
CA GLU A 314 29.54 -25.09 10.86
C GLU A 314 28.67 -26.25 11.36
N GLY A 315 28.39 -27.21 10.48
CA GLY A 315 27.59 -28.40 10.75
C GLY A 315 26.08 -28.24 10.55
N GLU A 316 25.56 -27.02 10.41
CA GLU A 316 24.14 -26.80 10.13
C GLU A 316 23.79 -26.93 8.65
N LEU A 317 22.49 -27.09 8.33
CA LEU A 317 22.03 -27.06 6.94
C LEU A 317 22.20 -25.66 6.36
N PHE A 318 22.65 -25.58 5.11
CA PHE A 318 22.81 -24.29 4.45
C PHE A 318 21.49 -23.51 4.44
N SER A 319 21.56 -22.21 4.69
CA SER A 319 20.40 -21.32 4.62
C SER A 319 20.74 -20.09 3.78
N GLY A 320 20.03 -19.93 2.66
CA GLY A 320 20.16 -18.74 1.82
C GLY A 320 19.87 -17.45 2.58
N ALA A 321 18.85 -17.45 3.45
CA ALA A 321 18.49 -16.31 4.29
C ALA A 321 19.61 -15.93 5.26
N LYS A 322 20.22 -16.90 5.95
CA LYS A 322 21.36 -16.63 6.85
C LYS A 322 22.60 -16.17 6.08
N THR A 323 22.83 -16.71 4.88
CA THR A 323 23.98 -16.33 4.03
C THR A 323 23.85 -14.89 3.55
N ASN A 324 22.71 -14.55 2.94
CA ASN A 324 22.43 -13.18 2.51
C ASN A 324 22.33 -12.21 3.70
N GLY A 325 21.76 -12.67 4.82
CA GLY A 325 21.70 -11.91 6.07
C GLY A 325 23.08 -11.61 6.65
N THR A 326 24.01 -12.56 6.57
CA THR A 326 25.42 -12.37 6.97
C THR A 326 26.11 -11.38 6.04
N ALA A 327 26.03 -11.56 4.72
CA ALA A 327 26.65 -10.65 3.76
C ALA A 327 26.15 -9.21 3.94
N LYS A 328 24.84 -9.05 4.13
CA LYS A 328 24.22 -7.75 4.42
C LYS A 328 24.63 -7.18 5.77
N ALA A 329 24.66 -7.99 6.84
CA ALA A 329 25.07 -7.51 8.16
C ALA A 329 26.51 -7.00 8.17
N ILE A 330 27.41 -7.67 7.44
CA ILE A 330 28.81 -7.23 7.28
C ILE A 330 28.86 -5.93 6.46
N ALA A 331 28.15 -5.85 5.33
CA ALA A 331 28.12 -4.66 4.50
C ALA A 331 27.52 -3.45 5.24
N ASP A 332 26.41 -3.64 5.97
CA ASP A 332 25.77 -2.61 6.79
C ASP A 332 26.71 -2.17 7.94
N TYR A 333 27.40 -3.10 8.61
CA TYR A 333 28.36 -2.78 9.67
C TYR A 333 29.55 -1.94 9.15
N LEU A 334 30.12 -2.30 7.99
CA LEU A 334 31.16 -1.51 7.35
C LEU A 334 30.62 -0.14 6.90
N GLY A 335 29.39 -0.09 6.39
CA GLY A 335 28.72 1.14 6.03
C GLY A 335 28.52 2.09 7.23
N ASP A 336 28.20 1.56 8.41
CA ASP A 336 28.04 2.32 9.66
C ASP A 336 29.38 2.89 10.15
N LEU A 337 30.48 2.22 9.82
CA LEU A 337 31.83 2.74 10.06
C LEU A 337 32.27 3.77 9.02
N GLY A 338 31.53 3.98 7.93
CA GLY A 338 31.80 4.99 6.90
C GLY A 338 32.31 4.46 5.56
N TYR A 339 32.30 3.15 5.36
CA TYR A 339 32.65 2.51 4.09
C TYR A 339 31.41 2.40 3.18
N ALA A 340 31.04 3.50 2.52
CA ALA A 340 29.78 3.59 1.74
C ALA A 340 29.68 2.62 0.56
N PHE A 341 30.82 2.17 0.04
CA PHE A 341 30.91 1.30 -1.13
C PHE A 341 31.39 -0.11 -0.78
N ALA A 342 31.21 -0.53 0.46
CA ALA A 342 31.57 -1.88 0.90
C ALA A 342 30.74 -2.93 0.14
N ASN A 343 31.42 -3.93 -0.43
CA ASN A 343 30.80 -5.04 -1.15
C ASN A 343 31.14 -6.36 -0.45
N VAL A 344 30.12 -7.19 -0.21
CA VAL A 344 30.28 -8.50 0.42
C VAL A 344 29.60 -9.56 -0.44
N ASN A 345 30.41 -10.38 -1.10
CA ASN A 345 29.92 -11.42 -2.01
C ASN A 345 30.03 -12.80 -1.35
N PRO A 346 28.90 -13.46 -1.04
CA PRO A 346 28.92 -14.85 -0.60
C PRO A 346 29.16 -15.78 -1.80
N ASN A 347 30.15 -16.66 -1.70
CA ASN A 347 30.43 -17.68 -2.70
C ASN A 347 30.39 -19.09 -2.06
N PRO A 348 29.28 -19.83 -2.22
CA PRO A 348 29.17 -21.21 -1.76
C PRO A 348 29.84 -22.17 -2.76
N VAL A 349 30.88 -22.87 -2.32
CA VAL A 349 31.55 -23.94 -3.06
C VAL A 349 30.94 -25.28 -2.66
N LEU A 350 30.32 -25.95 -3.62
CA LEU A 350 29.60 -27.20 -3.43
C LEU A 350 30.52 -28.41 -3.58
N ASN A 351 30.52 -29.31 -2.61
CA ASN A 351 31.05 -30.67 -2.73
C ASN A 351 29.89 -31.67 -2.88
N ARG A 352 29.64 -32.09 -4.13
CA ARG A 352 28.54 -32.99 -4.50
C ARG A 352 28.69 -34.41 -3.95
N GLU A 353 29.91 -34.88 -3.73
CA GLU A 353 30.18 -36.24 -3.26
C GLU A 353 29.78 -36.39 -1.78
N ASN A 354 30.21 -35.42 -0.96
CA ASN A 354 29.97 -35.43 0.49
C ASN A 354 28.69 -34.69 0.90
N GLN A 355 27.98 -34.06 -0.05
CA GLN A 355 26.80 -33.21 0.21
C GLN A 355 27.12 -32.10 1.22
N THR A 356 28.28 -31.49 1.05
CA THR A 356 28.77 -30.40 1.89
C THR A 356 28.99 -29.14 1.09
N ALA A 357 28.84 -27.99 1.74
CA ALA A 357 29.07 -26.68 1.16
C ALA A 357 30.05 -25.89 2.02
N GLU A 358 31.08 -25.35 1.40
CA GLU A 358 31.99 -24.37 2.00
C GLU A 358 31.53 -22.97 1.57
N VAL A 359 31.29 -22.07 2.51
CA VAL A 359 30.82 -20.72 2.20
C VAL A 359 31.93 -19.73 2.49
N THR A 360 32.44 -19.08 1.45
CA THR A 360 33.43 -17.99 1.59
C THR A 360 32.76 -16.66 1.34
N PHE A 361 32.86 -15.73 2.29
CA PHE A 361 32.42 -14.35 2.12
C PHE A 361 33.61 -13.48 1.73
N TYR A 362 33.57 -12.93 0.52
CA TYR A 362 34.58 -11.99 0.03
C TYR A 362 34.18 -10.56 0.41
N VAL A 363 34.94 -9.93 1.31
CA VAL A 363 34.70 -8.60 1.85
C VAL A 363 35.66 -7.61 1.20
N ASP A 364 35.11 -6.60 0.55
CA ASP A 364 35.83 -5.44 0.03
C ASP A 364 35.21 -4.16 0.62
N PRO A 365 35.82 -3.56 1.65
CA PRO A 365 35.33 -2.33 2.27
C PRO A 365 35.47 -1.10 1.37
N SER A 366 36.33 -1.14 0.35
CA SER A 366 36.75 0.04 -0.40
C SER A 366 37.29 1.15 0.53
N ARG A 367 36.97 2.42 0.27
CA ARG A 367 37.43 3.58 1.05
C ARG A 367 36.36 4.14 1.98
N ARG A 368 36.81 4.69 3.10
CA ARG A 368 35.95 5.46 4.02
C ARG A 368 35.64 6.84 3.42
N VAL A 369 34.39 7.29 3.54
CA VAL A 369 33.94 8.58 3.00
C VAL A 369 33.21 9.40 4.06
N TYR A 370 33.20 10.72 3.89
CA TYR A 370 32.37 11.64 4.67
C TYR A 370 31.30 12.29 3.81
N VAL A 371 30.19 12.64 4.47
CA VAL A 371 29.06 13.33 3.85
C VAL A 371 29.38 14.81 3.83
N ARG A 372 29.63 15.38 2.65
CA ARG A 372 29.92 16.81 2.52
C ARG A 372 28.69 17.67 2.80
N ARG A 373 27.58 17.34 2.12
CA ARG A 373 26.29 18.05 2.25
C ARG A 373 25.12 17.14 1.92
N ILE A 374 23.95 17.53 2.42
CA ILE A 374 22.68 16.85 2.19
C ILE A 374 21.77 17.80 1.40
N GLN A 375 21.45 17.39 0.18
CA GLN A 375 20.60 18.16 -0.72
C GLN A 375 19.18 17.59 -0.68
N VAL A 376 18.20 18.43 -0.36
CA VAL A 376 16.78 18.07 -0.40
C VAL A 376 16.17 18.65 -1.68
N SER A 377 15.41 17.85 -2.42
CA SER A 377 14.75 18.28 -3.65
C SER A 377 13.37 17.64 -3.82
N GLY A 378 12.46 18.35 -4.50
CA GLY A 378 11.08 17.91 -4.76
C GLY A 378 10.06 18.29 -3.69
N ASN A 379 10.49 18.95 -2.60
CA ASN A 379 9.63 19.52 -1.56
C ASN A 379 9.09 20.91 -1.95
N HIS A 380 8.16 20.97 -2.91
CA HIS A 380 7.63 22.24 -3.41
C HIS A 380 6.64 22.91 -2.44
N ARG A 381 5.83 22.12 -1.75
CA ARG A 381 4.87 22.61 -0.74
C ARG A 381 5.43 22.51 0.68
N THR A 382 6.16 21.44 0.97
CA THR A 382 6.70 21.12 2.30
C THR A 382 7.98 21.90 2.53
N LYS A 383 8.07 22.57 3.67
CA LYS A 383 9.27 23.32 4.04
C LYS A 383 10.47 22.39 4.21
N ASP A 384 11.66 22.87 3.83
CA ASP A 384 12.92 22.13 3.96
C ASP A 384 13.18 21.67 5.40
N GLU A 385 12.84 22.50 6.40
CA GLU A 385 12.99 22.19 7.83
C GLU A 385 12.28 20.89 8.24
N VAL A 386 11.15 20.58 7.63
CA VAL A 386 10.34 19.38 7.93
C VAL A 386 11.04 18.12 7.43
N VAL A 387 11.72 18.20 6.29
CA VAL A 387 12.53 17.09 5.76
C VAL A 387 13.82 16.98 6.57
N ARG A 388 14.52 18.10 6.77
CA ARG A 388 15.84 18.13 7.41
C ARG A 388 15.81 17.65 8.86
N ARG A 389 14.77 17.95 9.63
CA ARG A 389 14.63 17.47 11.02
C ARG A 389 14.50 15.95 11.16
N GLU A 390 14.14 15.25 10.08
CA GLU A 390 14.08 13.78 10.09
C GLU A 390 15.41 13.11 9.74
N ILE A 391 16.38 13.89 9.22
CA ILE A 391 17.67 13.36 8.79
C ILE A 391 18.60 13.22 10.00
N ARG A 392 19.05 11.99 10.23
CA ARG A 392 19.96 11.61 11.33
C ARG A 392 21.42 11.69 10.94
N GLN A 393 21.73 11.55 9.65
CA GLN A 393 23.06 11.85 9.15
C GLN A 393 23.29 13.36 9.21
N VAL A 394 24.44 13.77 9.74
CA VAL A 394 24.84 15.18 9.77
C VAL A 394 25.84 15.42 8.64
N GLU A 395 25.83 16.64 8.10
CA GLU A 395 26.84 17.11 7.15
C GLU A 395 28.22 17.22 7.83
N ALA A 396 29.29 17.14 7.04
CA ALA A 396 30.68 17.13 7.49
C ALA A 396 31.01 16.03 8.53
N ALA A 397 30.23 14.95 8.55
CA ALA A 397 30.50 13.77 9.37
C ALA A 397 30.79 12.55 8.49
N TRP A 398 31.40 11.53 9.09
CA TRP A 398 31.56 10.23 8.44
C TRP A 398 30.21 9.71 7.94
N TYR A 399 30.22 9.05 6.79
CA TYR A 399 29.06 8.32 6.32
C TYR A 399 28.66 7.26 7.34
N ASP A 400 27.35 7.04 7.48
CA ASP A 400 26.79 6.05 8.39
C ASP A 400 25.50 5.52 7.72
N SER A 401 25.59 4.31 7.17
CA SER A 401 24.47 3.70 6.45
C SER A 401 23.24 3.53 7.33
N GLY A 402 23.43 3.19 8.60
CA GLY A 402 22.38 3.04 9.60
C GLY A 402 21.61 4.34 9.80
N LYS A 403 22.30 5.47 9.94
CA LYS A 403 21.66 6.79 10.03
C LYS A 403 20.96 7.19 8.75
N ILE A 404 21.52 6.93 7.57
CA ILE A 404 20.90 7.22 6.28
C ILE A 404 19.60 6.41 6.10
N LYS A 405 19.66 5.11 6.40
CA LYS A 405 18.49 4.22 6.33
C LYS A 405 17.42 4.64 7.31
N LEU A 406 17.80 4.95 8.55
CA LEU A 406 16.89 5.48 9.57
C LEU A 406 16.26 6.80 9.10
N SER A 407 17.02 7.69 8.46
CA SER A 407 16.50 8.95 7.90
C SER A 407 15.45 8.70 6.82
N ARG A 408 15.72 7.78 5.88
CA ARG A 408 14.75 7.37 4.84
C ARG A 408 13.48 6.80 5.48
N ASP A 409 13.62 5.87 6.43
CA ASP A 409 12.48 5.24 7.11
C ASP A 409 11.62 6.25 7.88
N ARG A 410 12.26 7.26 8.50
CA ARG A 410 11.55 8.35 9.18
C ARG A 410 10.81 9.26 8.22
N LEU A 411 11.43 9.63 7.10
CA LEU A 411 10.80 10.44 6.04
C LEU A 411 9.62 9.73 5.38
N ASP A 412 9.77 8.43 5.09
CA ASP A 412 8.70 7.61 4.51
C ASP A 412 7.52 7.50 5.49
N ARG A 413 7.82 7.33 6.79
CA ARG A 413 6.81 7.28 7.86
C ARG A 413 6.03 8.58 8.04
N LEU A 414 6.53 9.74 7.59
CA LEU A 414 5.74 10.99 7.63
C LEU A 414 4.47 10.91 6.78
N GLY A 415 4.48 10.09 5.71
CA GLY A 415 3.33 9.97 4.82
C GLY A 415 3.04 11.23 3.98
N TYR A 416 3.97 12.19 3.91
CA TYR A 416 3.83 13.39 3.06
C TYR A 416 4.26 13.17 1.61
N PHE A 417 5.03 12.10 1.39
CA PHE A 417 5.64 11.78 0.11
C PHE A 417 5.06 10.47 -0.43
N LYS A 418 4.96 10.38 -1.76
CA LYS A 418 4.68 9.14 -2.48
C LYS A 418 5.94 8.27 -2.58
N GLU A 419 7.09 8.91 -2.73
CA GLU A 419 8.38 8.26 -2.90
C GLU A 419 9.45 9.09 -2.21
N VAL A 420 10.32 8.41 -1.46
CA VAL A 420 11.51 9.00 -0.82
C VAL A 420 12.73 8.24 -1.32
N LYS A 421 13.54 8.91 -2.14
CA LYS A 421 14.76 8.34 -2.69
C LYS A 421 15.96 9.06 -2.06
N VAL A 422 16.77 8.31 -1.32
CA VAL A 422 18.03 8.79 -0.75
C VAL A 422 19.16 8.15 -1.53
N THR A 423 19.84 8.93 -2.35
CA THR A 423 21.00 8.49 -3.14
C THR A 423 22.27 9.12 -2.62
N THR A 424 23.33 8.32 -2.59
CA THR A 424 24.69 8.80 -2.33
C THR A 424 25.40 8.97 -3.67
N GLU A 425 25.91 10.16 -3.93
CA GLU A 425 26.63 10.49 -5.15
C GLU A 425 28.07 10.85 -4.81
N PRO A 426 29.08 10.19 -5.42
CA PRO A 426 30.47 10.55 -5.20
C PRO A 426 30.75 11.95 -5.77
N VAL A 427 31.53 12.74 -5.04
CA VAL A 427 31.89 14.09 -5.48
C VAL A 427 32.98 14.00 -6.55
N PRO A 428 32.77 14.58 -7.75
CA PRO A 428 33.81 14.63 -8.78
C PRO A 428 35.06 15.34 -8.26
N GLY A 429 36.21 14.69 -8.37
CA GLY A 429 37.50 15.23 -7.91
C GLY A 429 37.81 15.06 -6.41
N ALA A 430 36.90 14.49 -5.62
CA ALA A 430 37.12 14.20 -4.20
C ALA A 430 36.61 12.78 -3.85
N PRO A 431 37.45 11.73 -3.98
CA PRO A 431 37.01 10.33 -3.84
C PRO A 431 36.60 9.96 -2.42
N ASP A 432 37.03 10.73 -1.42
CA ASP A 432 36.71 10.63 0.01
C ASP A 432 35.39 11.35 0.38
N GLN A 433 34.73 12.00 -0.58
CA GLN A 433 33.51 12.78 -0.37
C GLN A 433 32.32 12.19 -1.11
N ILE A 434 31.18 12.23 -0.42
CA ILE A 434 29.87 11.97 -1.03
C ILE A 434 28.89 13.10 -0.71
N ASP A 435 28.03 13.42 -1.67
CA ASP A 435 26.82 14.21 -1.45
C ASP A 435 25.64 13.23 -1.26
N VAL A 436 24.77 13.53 -0.29
CA VAL A 436 23.54 12.77 -0.10
C VAL A 436 22.40 13.56 -0.72
N SER A 437 21.79 13.01 -1.76
CA SER A 437 20.62 13.60 -2.42
C SER A 437 19.35 12.93 -1.91
N VAL A 438 18.50 13.70 -1.25
CA VAL A 438 17.18 13.31 -0.77
C VAL A 438 16.16 13.88 -1.75
N VAL A 439 15.70 13.03 -2.66
CA VAL A 439 14.67 13.37 -3.64
C VAL A 439 13.33 12.86 -3.12
N VAL A 440 12.39 13.78 -2.90
CA VAL A 440 11.04 13.46 -2.42
C VAL A 440 10.00 13.81 -3.49
N ALA A 441 9.03 12.92 -3.69
CA ALA A 441 7.86 13.21 -4.52
C ALA A 441 6.66 13.47 -3.61
N GLU A 442 6.21 14.72 -3.51
CA GLU A 442 5.06 15.07 -2.67
C GLU A 442 3.75 14.44 -3.17
N LYS A 443 2.88 14.09 -2.23
CA LYS A 443 1.50 13.67 -2.52
C LYS A 443 0.49 14.55 -1.77
N PRO A 444 -0.79 14.55 -2.19
CA PRO A 444 -1.85 15.14 -1.39
C PRO A 444 -1.88 14.51 0.01
N THR A 445 -1.81 15.34 1.05
CA THR A 445 -1.85 14.93 2.47
C THR A 445 -3.21 15.18 3.12
N GLY A 446 -4.11 15.86 2.40
CA GLY A 446 -5.48 16.06 2.83
C GLY A 446 -6.30 14.78 2.74
N MET A 447 -7.00 14.46 3.81
CA MET A 447 -7.88 13.31 3.91
C MET A 447 -9.28 13.78 4.33
N VAL A 448 -10.29 13.36 3.57
CA VAL A 448 -11.69 13.55 3.93
C VAL A 448 -12.21 12.20 4.41
N ASN A 449 -12.64 12.16 5.66
CA ASN A 449 -13.21 10.99 6.31
C ASN A 449 -14.72 11.15 6.39
N LEU A 450 -15.46 10.33 5.67
CA LEU A 450 -16.91 10.23 5.81
C LEU A 450 -17.22 8.82 6.31
N GLY A 451 -17.82 8.73 7.49
CA GLY A 451 -18.18 7.47 8.12
C GLY A 451 -19.66 7.43 8.45
N VAL A 452 -20.27 6.28 8.20
CA VAL A 452 -21.61 5.95 8.71
C VAL A 452 -21.44 4.71 9.56
N GLY A 453 -21.60 4.88 10.87
CA GLY A 453 -21.65 3.80 11.83
C GLY A 453 -23.09 3.48 12.22
N TYR A 454 -23.29 2.26 12.70
CA TYR A 454 -24.52 1.91 13.40
C TYR A 454 -24.14 1.16 14.68
N GLY A 455 -24.60 1.69 15.80
CA GLY A 455 -24.51 1.03 17.10
C GLY A 455 -25.92 0.74 17.58
N GLN A 456 -26.14 -0.43 18.17
CA GLN A 456 -27.46 -0.76 18.72
C GLN A 456 -27.89 0.22 19.83
N ALA A 457 -26.92 0.82 20.54
CA ALA A 457 -27.17 1.84 21.56
C ALA A 457 -27.21 3.27 21.01
N ASP A 458 -26.26 3.64 20.14
CA ASP A 458 -26.13 5.00 19.62
C ASP A 458 -27.02 5.31 18.39
N GLY A 459 -27.61 4.29 17.79
CA GLY A 459 -28.34 4.38 16.54
C GLY A 459 -27.41 4.63 15.35
N ILE A 460 -27.87 5.43 14.39
CA ILE A 460 -27.05 5.88 13.26
C ILE A 460 -26.04 6.92 13.77
N ILE A 461 -24.76 6.69 13.47
CA ILE A 461 -23.67 7.60 13.76
C ILE A 461 -23.13 8.10 12.43
N LEU A 462 -23.17 9.41 12.23
CA LEU A 462 -22.57 10.07 11.07
C LEU A 462 -21.31 10.78 11.53
N SER A 463 -20.17 10.40 10.96
CA SER A 463 -18.90 11.07 11.16
C SER A 463 -18.45 11.73 9.86
N ALA A 464 -18.01 12.97 9.96
CA ALA A 464 -17.41 13.72 8.87
C ALA A 464 -16.17 14.41 9.42
N GLY A 465 -15.02 14.18 8.80
CA GLY A 465 -13.76 14.76 9.22
C GLY A 465 -12.93 15.21 8.04
N ILE A 466 -12.18 16.29 8.21
CA ILE A 466 -11.16 16.73 7.27
C ILE A 466 -9.86 16.82 8.06
N SER A 467 -8.83 16.09 7.63
CA SER A 467 -7.48 16.12 8.20
C SER A 467 -6.52 16.60 7.12
N GLU A 468 -5.63 17.52 7.46
CA GLU A 468 -4.49 17.91 6.63
C GLU A 468 -3.21 17.71 7.45
N ASP A 469 -2.49 16.61 7.19
CA ASP A 469 -1.35 16.20 8.01
C ASP A 469 -0.08 17.05 7.81
N ASN A 470 -0.06 17.87 6.76
CA ASN A 470 1.02 18.81 6.43
C ASN A 470 0.42 20.18 6.07
N ALA A 471 -0.36 20.74 7.00
CA ALA A 471 -1.06 22.01 6.82
C ALA A 471 -0.08 23.12 6.44
N PHE A 472 -0.33 23.76 5.30
CA PHE A 472 0.51 24.83 4.74
C PHE A 472 1.99 24.45 4.57
N GLY A 473 2.32 23.15 4.44
CA GLY A 473 3.70 22.70 4.28
C GLY A 473 4.55 22.75 5.55
N SER A 474 3.95 23.02 6.71
CA SER A 474 4.64 23.22 7.99
C SER A 474 4.98 21.93 8.74
N GLY A 475 4.54 20.77 8.24
CA GLY A 475 4.63 19.49 8.95
C GLY A 475 3.79 19.46 10.23
N THR A 476 2.75 20.30 10.31
CA THR A 476 1.74 20.29 11.38
C THR A 476 0.41 19.74 10.85
N ASN A 477 -0.34 19.10 11.72
CA ASN A 477 -1.62 18.49 11.41
C ASN A 477 -2.77 19.44 11.81
N LEU A 478 -3.74 19.64 10.92
CA LEU A 478 -4.98 20.36 11.20
C LEU A 478 -6.17 19.44 10.94
N THR A 479 -7.01 19.22 11.94
CA THR A 479 -8.15 18.31 11.89
C THR A 479 -9.43 19.00 12.30
N LEU A 480 -10.48 18.85 11.50
CA LEU A 480 -11.86 19.13 11.88
C LEU A 480 -12.61 17.80 11.90
N ASN A 481 -13.20 17.44 13.04
CA ASN A 481 -13.99 16.22 13.21
C ASN A 481 -15.40 16.58 13.69
N LEU A 482 -16.41 16.13 12.94
CA LEU A 482 -17.82 16.27 13.24
C LEU A 482 -18.40 14.87 13.42
N ASN A 483 -18.92 14.58 14.61
CA ASN A 483 -19.57 13.31 14.91
C ASN A 483 -20.97 13.60 15.43
N THR A 484 -21.99 13.04 14.78
CA THR A 484 -23.38 13.17 15.21
C THR A 484 -24.04 11.80 15.29
N SER A 485 -24.72 11.54 16.39
CA SER A 485 -25.60 10.41 16.59
C SER A 485 -26.94 10.90 17.13
N GLN A 486 -27.83 9.96 17.47
CA GLN A 486 -29.09 10.31 18.12
C GLN A 486 -28.87 10.98 19.49
N TYR A 487 -27.78 10.63 20.20
CA TYR A 487 -27.55 11.04 21.59
C TYR A 487 -26.32 11.93 21.79
N ASN A 488 -25.35 11.88 20.88
CA ASN A 488 -24.08 12.59 20.99
C ASN A 488 -23.85 13.44 19.75
N ARG A 489 -23.50 14.71 19.94
CA ARG A 489 -23.05 15.61 18.86
C ARG A 489 -21.74 16.23 19.28
N THR A 490 -20.70 16.10 18.47
CA THR A 490 -19.36 16.59 18.78
C THR A 490 -18.76 17.25 17.56
N ALA A 491 -18.24 18.45 17.71
CA ALA A 491 -17.41 19.14 16.73
C ALA A 491 -16.07 19.46 17.38
N VAL A 492 -14.96 19.01 16.80
CA VAL A 492 -13.61 19.24 17.30
C VAL A 492 -12.75 19.79 16.18
N LEU A 493 -12.19 20.97 16.37
CA LEU A 493 -11.09 21.49 15.56
C LEU A 493 -9.80 21.35 16.38
N ALA A 494 -8.79 20.65 15.86
CA ALA A 494 -7.52 20.49 16.54
C ALA A 494 -6.35 20.77 15.59
N HIS A 495 -5.37 21.52 16.09
CA HIS A 495 -4.08 21.77 15.46
C HIS A 495 -3.00 21.08 16.28
N THR A 496 -2.23 20.20 15.65
CA THR A 496 -1.15 19.45 16.29
C THR A 496 0.18 19.75 15.61
N ASP A 497 1.11 20.29 16.38
CA ASP A 497 2.50 20.41 16.02
C ASP A 497 3.29 19.23 16.61
N PRO A 498 3.74 18.26 15.81
CA PRO A 498 4.45 17.08 16.31
C PRO A 498 5.88 17.38 16.82
N TYR A 499 6.48 18.50 16.40
CA TYR A 499 7.85 18.89 16.76
C TYR A 499 7.87 20.33 17.28
N PHE A 500 7.04 20.61 18.28
CA PHE A 500 7.09 21.91 18.96
C PHE A 500 8.47 22.16 19.60
N THR A 501 9.17 21.07 19.96
CA THR A 501 10.60 21.08 20.28
C THR A 501 11.38 20.16 19.34
N ASN A 502 12.69 20.39 19.22
CA ASN A 502 13.59 19.56 18.41
C ASN A 502 13.60 18.07 18.84
N ASP A 503 13.28 17.79 20.10
CA ASP A 503 13.24 16.44 20.67
C ASP A 503 11.94 15.67 20.34
N GLY A 504 10.99 16.29 19.61
CA GLY A 504 9.74 15.65 19.21
C GLY A 504 8.62 15.75 20.24
N ILE A 505 8.67 16.73 21.13
CA ILE A 505 7.52 17.05 22.00
C ILE A 505 6.41 17.62 21.11
N SER A 506 5.26 16.97 21.12
CA SER A 506 4.10 17.41 20.36
C SER A 506 3.25 18.38 21.17
N ARG A 507 2.69 19.40 20.53
CA ARG A 507 1.70 20.32 21.11
C ARG A 507 0.41 20.27 20.30
N THR A 508 -0.69 19.95 20.96
CA THR A 508 -2.04 19.94 20.37
C THR A 508 -2.88 21.03 21.00
N SER A 509 -3.38 21.95 20.17
CA SER A 509 -4.38 22.94 20.55
C SER A 509 -5.72 22.52 19.98
N SER A 510 -6.77 22.44 20.78
CA SER A 510 -8.10 22.02 20.33
C SER A 510 -9.20 22.97 20.78
N ILE A 511 -10.22 23.07 19.95
CA ILE A 511 -11.49 23.74 20.23
C ILE A 511 -12.55 22.67 20.02
N TYR A 512 -13.38 22.43 21.03
CA TYR A 512 -14.41 21.42 20.94
C TYR A 512 -15.75 21.92 21.46
N TYR A 513 -16.80 21.46 20.81
CA TYR A 513 -18.19 21.65 21.21
C TYR A 513 -18.87 20.29 21.23
N ARG A 514 -19.38 19.88 22.38
CA ARG A 514 -20.04 18.59 22.58
C ARG A 514 -21.41 18.79 23.19
N THR A 515 -22.37 18.03 22.74
CA THR A 515 -23.71 17.91 23.32
C THR A 515 -24.02 16.45 23.57
N VAL A 516 -24.48 16.14 24.78
CA VAL A 516 -24.85 14.80 25.21
C VAL A 516 -26.28 14.82 25.74
N THR A 517 -27.07 13.86 25.29
CA THR A 517 -28.40 13.55 25.83
C THR A 517 -28.45 12.09 26.25
N PRO A 518 -29.32 11.71 27.21
CA PRO A 518 -29.43 10.33 27.68
C PRO A 518 -29.89 9.37 26.58
N TYR A 519 -29.38 8.12 26.64
CA TYR A 519 -29.80 7.00 25.78
C TYR A 519 -31.29 6.65 25.93
N SER A 520 -31.88 5.96 24.96
CA SER A 520 -33.31 5.57 24.99
C SER A 520 -33.72 4.66 26.14
N ASN A 521 -32.76 3.94 26.75
CA ASN A 521 -33.01 3.13 27.94
C ASN A 521 -33.13 3.96 29.23
N ASN A 522 -32.87 5.27 29.17
CA ASN A 522 -32.99 6.19 30.28
C ASN A 522 -34.29 7.02 30.18
N PRO A 523 -35.18 6.94 31.18
CA PRO A 523 -36.47 7.65 31.17
C PRO A 523 -36.37 9.16 31.48
N GLY A 524 -35.35 9.59 32.23
CA GLY A 524 -35.17 11.00 32.58
C GLY A 524 -34.39 11.76 31.51
N MET A 525 -34.91 12.90 31.05
CA MET A 525 -34.28 13.73 30.02
C MET A 525 -33.40 14.82 30.61
N TYR A 526 -32.22 15.01 30.03
CA TYR A 526 -31.32 16.12 30.34
C TYR A 526 -30.43 16.39 29.11
N GLN A 527 -29.80 17.55 29.07
CA GLN A 527 -28.82 17.88 28.03
C GLN A 527 -27.59 18.51 28.65
N VAL A 528 -26.41 17.96 28.38
CA VAL A 528 -25.13 18.55 28.79
C VAL A 528 -24.44 19.11 27.55
N THR A 529 -24.18 20.41 27.55
CA THR A 529 -23.49 21.11 26.46
C THR A 529 -22.14 21.59 26.98
N THR A 530 -21.04 21.15 26.36
CA THR A 530 -19.67 21.51 26.74
C THR A 530 -19.01 22.24 25.59
N ALA A 531 -18.58 23.47 25.83
CA ALA A 531 -17.66 24.19 24.95
C ALA A 531 -16.30 24.25 25.63
N GLY A 532 -15.22 23.86 24.94
CA GLY A 532 -13.90 23.81 25.53
C GLY A 532 -12.75 24.19 24.61
N LEU A 533 -11.68 24.67 25.23
CA LEU A 533 -10.38 24.96 24.64
C LEU A 533 -9.33 24.09 25.33
N GLY A 534 -8.65 23.23 24.59
CA GLY A 534 -7.60 22.35 25.10
C GLY A 534 -6.22 22.75 24.62
N LEU A 535 -5.23 22.68 25.49
CA LEU A 535 -3.82 22.73 25.15
C LEU A 535 -3.11 21.53 25.80
N ASN A 536 -2.64 20.60 24.98
CA ASN A 536 -2.04 19.34 25.44
C ASN A 536 -0.64 19.16 24.86
N PHE A 537 0.27 18.69 25.68
CA PHE A 537 1.63 18.32 25.30
C PHE A 537 1.80 16.81 25.41
N GLY A 538 2.50 16.22 24.44
CA GLY A 538 2.83 14.81 24.41
C GLY A 538 4.34 14.64 24.32
N VAL A 539 4.96 14.18 25.40
CA VAL A 539 6.40 13.97 25.50
C VAL A 539 6.71 12.49 25.23
N PRO A 540 7.34 12.15 24.09
CA PRO A 540 7.81 10.78 23.85
C PRO A 540 9.05 10.52 24.72
N ILE A 541 8.96 9.57 25.64
CA ILE A 541 10.10 9.18 26.49
C ILE A 541 10.87 8.03 25.83
N THR A 542 10.13 7.08 25.24
CA THR A 542 10.66 5.97 24.45
C THR A 542 9.80 5.80 23.20
N GLU A 543 10.10 4.80 22.37
CA GLU A 543 9.25 4.45 21.23
C GLU A 543 7.86 3.91 21.65
N PHE A 544 7.72 3.49 22.91
CA PHE A 544 6.48 2.89 23.45
C PHE A 544 5.83 3.76 24.52
N ASP A 545 6.62 4.53 25.27
CA ASP A 545 6.19 5.31 26.43
C ASP A 545 6.00 6.79 26.08
N ARG A 546 4.80 7.32 26.35
CA ARG A 546 4.46 8.73 26.14
C ARG A 546 3.77 9.32 27.36
N ILE A 547 4.25 10.48 27.79
CA ILE A 547 3.63 11.27 28.86
C ILE A 547 2.80 12.37 28.21
N TYR A 548 1.58 12.56 28.72
CA TYR A 548 0.67 13.62 28.32
C TYR A 548 0.50 14.58 29.48
N ALA A 549 0.56 15.87 29.21
CA ALA A 549 0.26 16.90 30.19
C ALA A 549 -0.41 18.08 29.47
N GLY A 550 -1.48 18.61 30.04
CA GLY A 550 -2.25 19.63 29.37
C GLY A 550 -3.29 20.29 30.27
N VAL A 551 -3.93 21.31 29.71
CA VAL A 551 -5.01 22.05 30.35
C VAL A 551 -6.16 22.21 29.37
N SER A 552 -7.37 21.93 29.84
CA SER A 552 -8.61 22.17 29.10
C SER A 552 -9.49 23.15 29.85
N LEU A 553 -9.78 24.30 29.25
CA LEU A 553 -10.79 25.24 29.75
C LEU A 553 -12.15 24.78 29.24
N GLU A 554 -13.05 24.40 30.12
CA GLU A 554 -14.39 23.93 29.77
C GLU A 554 -15.47 24.81 30.36
N ARG A 555 -16.45 25.16 29.54
CA ARG A 555 -17.73 25.72 29.96
C ARG A 555 -18.82 24.69 29.71
N ASN A 556 -19.43 24.19 30.77
CA ASN A 556 -20.50 23.21 30.72
C ASN A 556 -21.83 23.89 31.07
N THR A 557 -22.86 23.69 30.25
CA THR A 557 -24.22 24.15 30.49
C THR A 557 -25.17 22.96 30.52
N ILE A 558 -26.05 22.92 31.52
CA ILE A 558 -27.02 21.86 31.71
C ILE A 558 -28.42 22.37 31.39
N GLY A 559 -29.06 21.72 30.42
CA GLY A 559 -30.48 21.88 30.14
C GLY A 559 -31.31 20.87 30.93
N LEU A 560 -32.20 21.38 31.78
CA LEU A 560 -33.18 20.59 32.52
C LEU A 560 -34.55 20.63 31.84
N TYR A 561 -35.30 19.55 32.01
CA TYR A 561 -36.66 19.31 31.52
C TYR A 561 -37.56 18.92 32.70
N SER A 562 -38.88 18.91 32.49
CA SER A 562 -39.86 18.57 33.53
C SER A 562 -39.61 17.18 34.15
N ASN A 563 -39.14 16.23 33.35
CA ASN A 563 -38.80 14.86 33.77
C ASN A 563 -37.28 14.63 33.98
N SER A 564 -36.47 15.66 34.22
CA SER A 564 -35.05 15.45 34.51
C SER A 564 -34.82 14.64 35.80
N PRO A 565 -33.79 13.78 35.84
CA PRO A 565 -33.43 13.04 37.06
C PRO A 565 -33.14 13.98 38.23
N ALA A 566 -33.38 13.51 39.46
CA ALA A 566 -33.13 14.29 40.67
C ALA A 566 -31.66 14.73 40.75
N ALA A 567 -30.73 13.81 40.47
CA ALA A 567 -29.29 14.07 40.53
C ALA A 567 -28.84 15.27 39.66
N TYR A 568 -29.47 15.47 38.50
CA TYR A 568 -29.17 16.61 37.63
C TYR A 568 -29.79 17.92 38.15
N ARG A 569 -30.97 17.86 38.77
CA ARG A 569 -31.58 19.02 39.44
C ARG A 569 -30.78 19.45 40.66
N GLU A 570 -30.31 18.49 41.45
CA GLU A 570 -29.42 18.75 42.59
C GLU A 570 -28.09 19.33 42.14
N TYR A 571 -27.49 18.78 41.07
CA TYR A 571 -26.29 19.37 40.49
C TYR A 571 -26.50 20.84 40.11
N VAL A 572 -27.61 21.19 39.43
CA VAL A 572 -27.88 22.58 39.05
C VAL A 572 -28.15 23.47 40.27
N ARG A 573 -28.73 22.93 41.34
CA ARG A 573 -28.90 23.65 42.62
C ARG A 573 -27.54 23.97 43.26
N ASP A 574 -26.62 23.01 43.23
CA ASP A 574 -25.35 23.08 43.96
C ASP A 574 -24.26 23.83 43.15
N TYR A 575 -24.19 23.62 41.84
CA TYR A 575 -23.17 24.16 40.94
C TYR A 575 -23.67 25.28 40.01
N GLY A 576 -24.98 25.47 39.90
CA GLY A 576 -25.60 26.30 38.86
C GLY A 576 -25.82 25.56 37.55
N ASP A 577 -26.55 26.20 36.64
CA ASP A 577 -26.84 25.66 35.30
C ASP A 577 -25.61 25.74 34.36
N THR A 578 -24.66 26.61 34.67
CA THR A 578 -23.43 26.82 33.92
C THR A 578 -22.21 26.76 34.83
N THR A 579 -21.26 25.90 34.49
CA THR A 579 -19.98 25.75 35.18
C THR A 579 -18.82 26.07 34.25
N THR A 580 -17.79 26.75 34.76
CA THR A 580 -16.55 27.05 34.04
C THR A 580 -15.37 26.56 34.85
N ALA A 581 -14.60 25.65 34.27
CA ALA A 581 -13.51 24.97 34.96
C ALA A 581 -12.27 24.84 34.07
N ALA A 582 -11.10 24.91 34.69
CA ALA A 582 -9.86 24.48 34.05
C ALA A 582 -9.53 23.07 34.52
N ILE A 583 -9.40 22.14 33.58
CA ILE A 583 -9.10 20.73 33.84
C ILE A 583 -7.64 20.49 33.48
N LEU A 584 -6.82 20.27 34.50
CA LEU A 584 -5.44 19.83 34.33
C LEU A 584 -5.46 18.33 34.05
N ASN A 585 -5.02 17.96 32.85
CA ASN A 585 -4.91 16.56 32.46
C ASN A 585 -3.44 16.14 32.51
N THR A 586 -3.21 14.98 33.11
CA THR A 586 -1.89 14.33 33.13
C THR A 586 -2.09 12.86 32.84
N GLY A 587 -1.17 12.25 32.11
CA GLY A 587 -1.28 10.84 31.80
C GLY A 587 0.01 10.25 31.31
N TRP A 588 0.05 8.93 31.36
CA TRP A 588 1.13 8.13 30.81
C TRP A 588 0.50 6.97 30.05
N ALA A 589 0.97 6.73 28.84
CA ALA A 589 0.57 5.58 28.06
C ALA A 589 1.81 4.83 27.59
N LYS A 590 1.71 3.50 27.62
CA LYS A 590 2.68 2.58 27.07
C LYS A 590 1.98 1.64 26.10
N ASP A 591 2.37 1.66 24.83
CA ASP A 591 1.83 0.73 23.82
C ASP A 591 2.95 -0.12 23.24
N THR A 592 2.89 -1.43 23.47
CA THR A 592 3.84 -2.43 22.95
C THR A 592 3.15 -3.46 22.06
N ARG A 593 1.91 -3.19 21.64
CA ARG A 593 1.12 -4.10 20.81
C ARG A 593 1.72 -4.22 19.42
N ASP A 594 1.68 -5.41 18.86
CA ASP A 594 2.16 -5.68 17.50
C ASP A 594 1.26 -5.09 16.40
N SER A 595 -0.02 -4.88 16.71
CA SER A 595 -0.99 -4.23 15.83
C SER A 595 -2.01 -3.44 16.64
N ALA A 596 -2.36 -2.24 16.18
CA ALA A 596 -3.39 -1.42 16.82
C ALA A 596 -4.82 -1.95 16.59
N LEU A 597 -5.07 -2.54 15.41
CA LEU A 597 -6.40 -3.02 15.00
C LEU A 597 -6.65 -4.48 15.34
N ALA A 598 -5.63 -5.33 15.17
CA ALA A 598 -5.73 -6.77 15.42
C ALA A 598 -4.52 -7.29 16.23
N PRO A 599 -4.34 -6.83 17.48
CA PRO A 599 -3.24 -7.26 18.32
C PRO A 599 -3.28 -8.77 18.59
N THR A 600 -2.10 -9.39 18.61
CA THR A 600 -1.87 -10.78 19.05
C THR A 600 -0.80 -10.88 20.13
N LYS A 601 0.07 -9.88 20.25
CA LYS A 601 1.14 -9.84 21.26
C LYS A 601 1.32 -8.42 21.79
N GLY A 602 1.66 -8.32 23.06
CA GLY A 602 2.08 -7.07 23.70
C GLY A 602 1.03 -6.55 24.67
N SER A 603 1.25 -5.34 25.16
CA SER A 603 0.37 -4.71 26.13
C SER A 603 0.12 -3.24 25.82
N PHE A 604 -1.04 -2.75 26.25
CA PHE A 604 -1.37 -1.34 26.24
C PHE A 604 -1.75 -0.93 27.67
N THR A 605 -0.99 0.00 28.24
CA THR A 605 -1.21 0.55 29.58
C THR A 605 -1.50 2.03 29.45
N ARG A 606 -2.53 2.52 30.14
CA ARG A 606 -2.86 3.94 30.20
C ARG A 606 -3.24 4.33 31.61
N LEU A 607 -2.51 5.29 32.16
CA LEU A 607 -2.84 5.96 33.42
C LEU A 607 -3.19 7.41 33.10
N LYS A 608 -4.26 7.93 33.67
CA LYS A 608 -4.72 9.30 33.47
C LYS A 608 -5.20 9.87 34.80
N ALA A 609 -4.85 11.12 35.06
CA ALA A 609 -5.38 11.90 36.16
C ALA A 609 -5.90 13.23 35.59
N ASP A 610 -7.20 13.46 35.76
CA ASP A 610 -7.85 14.74 35.45
C ASP A 610 -8.15 15.46 36.77
N LEU A 611 -7.68 16.69 36.91
CA LEU A 611 -7.94 17.56 38.06
C LEU A 611 -8.72 18.78 37.57
N GLY A 612 -10.01 18.84 37.88
CA GLY A 612 -10.84 20.02 37.64
C GLY A 612 -10.61 21.08 38.71
N THR A 613 -10.62 22.35 38.32
CA THR A 613 -10.47 23.52 39.18
C THR A 613 -11.53 24.59 38.85
N GLY A 614 -11.63 25.66 39.65
CA GLY A 614 -12.62 26.72 39.43
C GLY A 614 -13.99 26.27 39.92
N SER A 615 -15.01 26.28 39.08
CA SER A 615 -16.35 25.87 39.53
C SER A 615 -16.55 24.35 39.58
N LEU A 616 -15.59 23.54 39.15
CA LEU A 616 -15.65 22.07 39.20
C LEU A 616 -14.40 21.53 39.89
N GLU A 617 -14.44 21.42 41.20
CA GLU A 617 -13.32 20.99 42.03
C GLU A 617 -13.36 19.48 42.27
N TYR A 618 -12.78 18.71 41.34
CA TYR A 618 -12.74 17.26 41.42
C TYR A 618 -11.42 16.69 40.91
N TYR A 619 -11.11 15.46 41.27
CA TYR A 619 -10.12 14.66 40.57
C TYR A 619 -10.73 13.35 40.08
N LEU A 620 -10.27 12.86 38.93
CA LEU A 620 -10.61 11.55 38.36
C LEU A 620 -9.32 10.84 37.96
N LEU A 621 -9.08 9.69 38.57
CA LEU A 621 -7.98 8.79 38.26
C LEU A 621 -8.51 7.63 37.44
N SER A 622 -7.96 7.42 36.25
CA SER A 622 -8.31 6.33 35.36
C SER A 622 -7.09 5.47 35.05
N ALA A 623 -7.23 4.16 35.16
CA ALA A 623 -6.23 3.17 34.82
C ALA A 623 -6.82 2.13 33.87
N GLN A 624 -6.12 1.85 32.76
CA GLN A 624 -6.49 0.82 31.81
C GLN A 624 -5.28 -0.05 31.50
N GLN A 625 -5.48 -1.37 31.51
CA GLN A 625 -4.47 -2.35 31.13
C GLN A 625 -5.06 -3.34 30.14
N GLN A 626 -4.47 -3.44 28.96
CA GLN A 626 -4.70 -4.51 28.00
C GLN A 626 -3.45 -5.36 27.87
N LEU A 627 -3.60 -6.68 27.82
CA LEU A 627 -2.51 -7.63 27.67
C LEU A 627 -2.92 -8.71 26.68
N PHE A 628 -2.13 -8.89 25.62
CA PHE A 628 -2.32 -9.90 24.58
C PHE A 628 -1.18 -10.90 24.64
N LEU A 629 -1.52 -12.17 24.90
CA LEU A 629 -0.57 -13.27 24.99
C LEU A 629 -0.86 -14.28 23.88
N PRO A 630 0.07 -14.49 22.94
CA PRO A 630 -0.09 -15.51 21.91
C PRO A 630 0.11 -16.90 22.53
N LEU A 631 -0.93 -17.73 22.54
CA LEU A 631 -0.83 -19.13 22.97
C LEU A 631 -0.18 -20.00 21.89
N SER A 632 -0.42 -19.64 20.62
CA SER A 632 0.22 -20.22 19.43
C SER A 632 0.19 -19.20 18.29
N ARG A 633 0.48 -19.62 17.04
CA ARG A 633 0.40 -18.73 15.86
C ARG A 633 -1.01 -18.20 15.60
N ASP A 634 -2.02 -18.99 15.94
CA ASP A 634 -3.41 -18.71 15.55
C ASP A 634 -4.30 -18.30 16.74
N TYR A 635 -3.90 -18.64 17.97
CA TYR A 635 -4.69 -18.43 19.18
C TYR A 635 -4.07 -17.36 20.07
N THR A 636 -4.88 -16.38 20.48
CA THR A 636 -4.44 -15.29 21.37
C THR A 636 -5.41 -15.14 22.53
N ILE A 637 -4.91 -15.14 23.76
CA ILE A 637 -5.69 -14.73 24.92
C ILE A 637 -5.43 -13.25 25.22
N ALA A 638 -6.49 -12.51 25.51
CA ALA A 638 -6.46 -11.09 25.79
C ALA A 638 -7.15 -10.80 27.12
N PHE A 639 -6.51 -9.95 27.92
CA PHE A 639 -7.05 -9.43 29.17
C PHE A 639 -7.23 -7.93 29.02
N ASN A 640 -8.35 -7.38 29.48
CA ASN A 640 -8.58 -5.94 29.60
C ASN A 640 -9.08 -5.63 31.01
N ALA A 641 -8.49 -4.66 31.67
CA ALA A 641 -8.92 -4.17 32.97
C ALA A 641 -9.05 -2.66 32.93
N MET A 642 -10.13 -2.13 33.50
CA MET A 642 -10.40 -0.69 33.61
C MET A 642 -10.77 -0.37 35.05
N PHE A 643 -10.11 0.63 35.61
CA PHE A 643 -10.35 1.13 36.95
C PHE A 643 -10.46 2.64 36.91
N ASP A 644 -11.52 3.19 37.49
CA ASP A 644 -11.71 4.64 37.61
C ASP A 644 -12.08 4.98 39.05
N TYR A 645 -11.53 6.08 39.55
CA TYR A 645 -11.82 6.61 40.88
C TYR A 645 -11.86 8.13 40.84
N GLY A 646 -13.06 8.68 41.04
CA GLY A 646 -13.34 10.11 41.07
C GLY A 646 -13.82 10.56 42.44
N LYS A 647 -13.40 11.75 42.85
CA LYS A 647 -13.86 12.38 44.09
C LYS A 647 -13.79 13.90 43.97
N SER A 648 -14.76 14.59 44.58
CA SER A 648 -14.70 16.05 44.77
C SER A 648 -13.75 16.37 45.92
N TYR A 649 -12.99 17.44 45.80
CA TYR A 649 -12.15 17.96 46.90
C TYR A 649 -12.71 19.27 47.49
N SER A 650 -13.88 19.71 47.00
CA SER A 650 -14.68 20.77 47.61
C SER A 650 -15.72 20.20 48.57
N ASP A 651 -16.48 21.09 49.21
CA ASP A 651 -17.65 20.72 50.02
C ASP A 651 -18.84 20.25 49.15
N LEU A 652 -18.78 20.41 47.83
CA LEU A 652 -19.82 19.98 46.89
C LEU A 652 -19.63 18.52 46.46
N PRO A 653 -20.72 17.79 46.12
CA PRO A 653 -20.63 16.40 45.69
C PRO A 653 -19.91 16.25 44.34
N TYR A 654 -19.40 15.04 44.04
CA TYR A 654 -18.72 14.77 42.77
C TYR A 654 -19.60 15.14 41.56
N PRO A 655 -19.10 15.93 40.59
CA PRO A 655 -19.89 16.35 39.43
C PRO A 655 -20.44 15.18 38.61
N ILE A 656 -21.77 15.04 38.56
CA ILE A 656 -22.43 13.95 37.81
C ILE A 656 -22.08 13.94 36.31
N ILE A 657 -21.81 15.11 35.73
CA ILE A 657 -21.39 15.25 34.33
C ILE A 657 -20.01 14.63 34.02
N LYS A 658 -19.26 14.24 35.06
CA LYS A 658 -17.96 13.55 34.98
C LYS A 658 -18.03 12.09 35.42
N ASN A 659 -19.24 11.53 35.54
CA ASN A 659 -19.42 10.12 35.85
C ASN A 659 -18.90 9.22 34.73
N VAL A 660 -18.44 8.04 35.14
CA VAL A 660 -18.08 6.93 34.26
C VAL A 660 -19.23 5.93 34.19
N TYR A 661 -19.28 5.18 33.09
CA TYR A 661 -20.36 4.24 32.78
C TYR A 661 -19.82 2.85 32.43
N ALA A 662 -20.64 1.82 32.64
CA ALA A 662 -20.38 0.45 32.19
C ALA A 662 -21.68 -0.24 31.74
N GLY A 663 -21.52 -1.36 31.03
CA GLY A 663 -22.57 -2.07 30.31
C GLY A 663 -22.46 -1.79 28.80
N GLY A 664 -22.57 -2.84 27.99
CA GLY A 664 -22.44 -2.78 26.54
C GLY A 664 -21.08 -3.21 26.00
N ILE A 665 -20.88 -3.04 24.70
CA ILE A 665 -19.62 -3.36 24.02
C ILE A 665 -18.50 -2.47 24.58
N GLY A 666 -17.33 -3.05 24.82
CA GLY A 666 -16.17 -2.36 25.41
C GLY A 666 -16.10 -2.37 26.93
N THR A 667 -17.18 -2.73 27.64
CA THR A 667 -17.17 -2.91 29.10
C THR A 667 -17.72 -4.28 29.49
N VAL A 668 -18.99 -4.41 29.88
CA VAL A 668 -19.61 -5.69 30.26
C VAL A 668 -20.70 -6.02 29.25
N ARG A 669 -20.39 -6.89 28.28
CA ARG A 669 -21.33 -7.30 27.24
C ARG A 669 -22.48 -8.10 27.84
N GLY A 670 -23.65 -8.09 27.21
CA GLY A 670 -24.86 -8.76 27.76
C GLY A 670 -25.71 -7.87 28.66
N TYR A 671 -25.16 -6.78 29.18
CA TYR A 671 -25.91 -5.68 29.80
C TYR A 671 -26.04 -4.53 28.80
N SER A 672 -27.14 -3.79 28.87
CA SER A 672 -27.42 -2.67 27.99
C SER A 672 -26.38 -1.56 28.15
N GLN A 673 -26.21 -0.73 27.11
CA GLN A 673 -25.22 0.34 27.11
C GLN A 673 -25.43 1.29 28.31
N SER A 674 -24.37 1.53 29.07
CA SER A 674 -24.36 2.44 30.23
C SER A 674 -25.40 2.11 31.32
N SER A 675 -25.91 0.87 31.40
CA SER A 675 -26.96 0.50 32.34
C SER A 675 -26.46 -0.07 33.67
N LEU A 676 -25.14 -0.22 33.86
CA LEU A 676 -24.57 -0.70 35.13
C LEU A 676 -24.20 0.50 36.01
N GLY A 677 -24.72 0.52 37.23
CA GLY A 677 -24.39 1.49 38.26
C GLY A 677 -25.62 1.99 39.03
N PRO A 678 -25.44 3.05 39.85
CA PRO A 678 -26.53 3.72 40.54
C PRO A 678 -27.64 4.20 39.61
N ILE A 679 -28.87 4.07 40.08
CA ILE A 679 -30.08 4.55 39.42
C ILE A 679 -30.71 5.68 40.22
N ASP A 680 -31.25 6.67 39.52
CA ASP A 680 -32.07 7.72 40.12
C ASP A 680 -33.39 7.12 40.62
N PRO A 681 -33.74 7.24 41.91
CA PRO A 681 -34.92 6.59 42.47
C PRO A 681 -36.25 7.23 42.02
N ILE A 682 -36.23 8.45 41.47
CA ILE A 682 -37.45 9.12 40.99
C ILE A 682 -37.77 8.68 39.55
N THR A 683 -36.80 8.79 38.67
CA THR A 683 -36.98 8.56 37.24
C THR A 683 -36.65 7.12 36.84
N GLY A 684 -35.76 6.43 37.57
CA GLY A 684 -35.19 5.15 37.16
C GLY A 684 -34.03 5.29 36.17
N THR A 685 -33.46 6.48 36.04
CA THR A 685 -32.36 6.79 35.11
C THR A 685 -31.02 6.25 35.62
N TYR A 686 -30.27 5.57 34.76
CA TYR A 686 -28.89 5.16 35.04
C TYR A 686 -27.97 6.38 35.07
N LEU A 687 -27.42 6.70 36.24
CA LEU A 687 -26.63 7.93 36.45
C LEU A 687 -25.14 7.73 36.14
N GLY A 688 -24.68 6.47 36.08
CA GLY A 688 -23.27 6.14 36.15
C GLY A 688 -22.74 6.40 37.57
N GLY A 689 -21.43 6.61 37.71
CA GLY A 689 -20.84 6.85 39.02
C GLY A 689 -19.43 7.40 38.98
N SER A 690 -18.90 7.70 40.15
CA SER A 690 -17.55 8.23 40.33
C SER A 690 -16.48 7.14 40.34
N LYS A 691 -16.86 5.87 40.50
CA LYS A 691 -15.94 4.74 40.59
C LYS A 691 -16.35 3.64 39.62
N ARG A 692 -15.40 3.02 38.92
CA ARG A 692 -15.68 1.90 38.01
C ARG A 692 -14.61 0.84 38.12
N VAL A 693 -15.05 -0.42 38.07
CA VAL A 693 -14.16 -1.60 38.00
C VAL A 693 -14.70 -2.50 36.91
N VAL A 694 -13.89 -2.78 35.89
CA VAL A 694 -14.22 -3.69 34.78
C VAL A 694 -13.02 -4.59 34.49
N GLY A 695 -13.29 -5.86 34.23
CA GLY A 695 -12.34 -6.86 33.79
C GLY A 695 -12.94 -7.71 32.66
N ASN A 696 -12.15 -7.99 31.63
CA ASN A 696 -12.53 -8.81 30.50
C ASN A 696 -11.43 -9.82 30.21
N VAL A 697 -11.84 -11.04 29.90
CA VAL A 697 -10.97 -12.10 29.37
C VAL A 697 -11.54 -12.54 28.04
N GLN A 698 -10.71 -12.57 27.00
CA GLN A 698 -11.11 -12.95 25.65
C GLN A 698 -10.11 -13.95 25.06
N LEU A 699 -10.58 -14.98 24.38
CA LEU A 699 -9.75 -15.88 23.59
C LEU A 699 -10.12 -15.72 22.12
N TYR A 700 -9.21 -15.12 21.34
CA TYR A 700 -9.30 -14.98 19.90
C TYR A 700 -8.85 -16.26 19.21
N MET A 701 -9.61 -16.67 18.20
CA MET A 701 -9.41 -17.85 17.38
C MET A 701 -9.57 -17.47 15.90
N PRO A 702 -8.85 -18.13 14.98
CA PRO A 702 -9.00 -17.87 13.56
C PRO A 702 -10.39 -18.33 13.10
N PHE A 703 -10.97 -17.62 12.14
CA PHE A 703 -12.18 -18.12 11.50
C PHE A 703 -11.82 -19.33 10.59
N PRO A 704 -12.64 -20.41 10.54
CA PRO A 704 -12.26 -21.68 9.90
C PRO A 704 -11.96 -21.61 8.39
N GLY A 705 -10.73 -21.31 7.98
CA GLY A 705 -10.36 -21.15 6.57
C GLY A 705 -9.61 -19.85 6.27
N THR A 706 -9.44 -18.99 7.29
CA THR A 706 -8.59 -17.78 7.29
C THR A 706 -7.50 -17.90 8.34
N GLN A 707 -6.78 -19.02 8.37
CA GLN A 707 -5.73 -19.25 9.37
C GLN A 707 -4.63 -18.17 9.34
N LYS A 708 -4.36 -17.57 8.18
CA LYS A 708 -3.37 -16.48 8.03
C LYS A 708 -3.97 -15.07 8.14
N ASP A 709 -5.28 -14.90 8.00
CA ASP A 709 -5.91 -13.58 7.93
C ASP A 709 -6.45 -13.15 9.30
N ARG A 710 -5.85 -12.10 9.87
CA ARG A 710 -6.19 -11.54 11.18
C ARG A 710 -7.40 -10.61 11.14
N SER A 711 -7.89 -10.27 9.95
CA SER A 711 -9.04 -9.37 9.76
C SER A 711 -10.34 -9.98 10.25
N LEU A 712 -10.47 -11.32 10.24
CA LEU A 712 -11.68 -12.05 10.62
C LEU A 712 -11.39 -13.09 11.71
N ARG A 713 -11.87 -12.83 12.93
CA ARG A 713 -11.61 -13.66 14.12
C ARG A 713 -12.88 -13.91 14.90
N TRP A 714 -13.04 -15.14 15.39
CA TRP A 714 -14.05 -15.45 16.40
C TRP A 714 -13.40 -15.32 17.77
N TYR A 715 -14.18 -14.93 18.76
CA TYR A 715 -13.70 -14.87 20.13
C TYR A 715 -14.73 -15.40 21.11
N ILE A 716 -14.25 -16.07 22.15
CA ILE A 716 -15.04 -16.34 23.35
C ILE A 716 -14.60 -15.39 24.44
N PHE A 717 -15.52 -14.99 25.32
CA PHE A 717 -15.19 -14.02 26.35
C PHE A 717 -15.93 -14.27 27.66
N GLY A 718 -15.34 -13.77 28.73
CA GLY A 718 -15.97 -13.54 30.03
C GLY A 718 -15.73 -12.10 30.46
N ASP A 719 -16.81 -11.40 30.79
CA ASP A 719 -16.76 -10.01 31.23
C ASP A 719 -17.26 -9.90 32.67
N GLY A 720 -16.69 -8.96 33.42
CA GLY A 720 -17.08 -8.64 34.78
C GLY A 720 -16.92 -7.15 35.05
N GLY A 721 -17.89 -6.52 35.70
CA GLY A 721 -17.72 -5.13 36.07
C GLY A 721 -18.91 -4.51 36.77
N GLN A 722 -18.67 -3.34 37.36
CA GLN A 722 -19.67 -2.53 38.01
C GLN A 722 -19.21 -1.06 38.13
N VAL A 723 -20.18 -0.17 38.23
CA VAL A 723 -20.00 1.25 38.53
C VAL A 723 -20.60 1.55 39.90
N TYR A 724 -19.93 2.40 40.67
CA TYR A 724 -20.33 2.83 42.00
C TYR A 724 -20.23 4.36 42.08
N GLY A 725 -21.01 4.98 42.96
CA GLY A 725 -21.08 6.42 43.11
C GLY A 725 -22.35 6.88 43.81
N THR A 726 -22.68 8.16 43.65
CA THR A 726 -23.89 8.75 44.21
C THR A 726 -25.15 8.31 43.47
N ASP A 727 -26.22 8.06 44.22
CA ASP A 727 -27.58 7.85 43.72
C ASP A 727 -28.34 9.16 43.42
N GLY A 728 -27.70 10.31 43.62
CA GLY A 728 -28.33 11.63 43.47
C GLY A 728 -29.08 12.12 44.71
N PHE A 729 -28.88 11.50 45.87
CA PHE A 729 -29.39 11.93 47.19
C PHE A 729 -28.27 12.04 48.24
N GLY A 730 -27.02 12.18 47.80
CA GLY A 730 -25.86 12.30 48.69
C GLY A 730 -25.31 10.96 49.23
N ASN A 731 -25.91 9.82 48.92
CA ASN A 731 -25.36 8.51 49.30
C ASN A 731 -24.27 8.09 48.30
N ASP A 732 -23.00 8.35 48.61
CA ASP A 732 -21.87 7.86 47.81
C ASP A 732 -21.54 6.39 48.16
N THR A 733 -21.79 5.48 47.23
CA THR A 733 -21.53 4.06 47.43
C THR A 733 -20.03 3.74 47.35
N SER A 734 -19.52 2.95 48.29
CA SER A 734 -18.17 2.38 48.23
C SER A 734 -18.09 1.22 47.23
N ILE A 735 -16.88 0.89 46.78
CA ILE A 735 -16.68 -0.28 45.93
C ILE A 735 -17.04 -1.55 46.71
N ASP A 736 -18.09 -2.24 46.26
CA ASP A 736 -18.53 -3.52 46.80
C ASP A 736 -18.48 -4.59 45.71
N LEU A 737 -17.45 -5.44 45.77
CA LEU A 737 -17.21 -6.49 44.79
C LEU A 737 -18.34 -7.53 44.73
N SER A 738 -19.20 -7.63 45.75
CA SER A 738 -20.38 -8.52 45.74
C SER A 738 -21.46 -8.05 44.75
N GLN A 739 -21.41 -6.78 44.33
CA GLN A 739 -22.33 -6.20 43.36
C GLN A 739 -21.83 -6.30 41.91
N LEU A 740 -20.66 -6.89 41.67
CA LEU A 740 -20.14 -7.08 40.33
C LEU A 740 -21.12 -7.87 39.46
N ARG A 741 -21.30 -7.41 38.22
CA ARG A 741 -22.07 -8.11 37.20
C ARG A 741 -21.14 -8.80 36.24
N TYR A 742 -21.48 -10.03 35.88
CA TYR A 742 -20.69 -10.87 35.00
C TYR A 742 -21.52 -11.43 33.87
N SER A 743 -20.86 -11.68 32.75
CA SER A 743 -21.42 -12.32 31.58
C SER A 743 -20.37 -13.18 30.88
N ALA A 744 -20.83 -14.12 30.07
CA ALA A 744 -19.97 -14.88 29.18
C ALA A 744 -20.63 -15.04 27.81
N GLY A 745 -19.83 -15.16 26.76
CA GLY A 745 -20.38 -15.20 25.42
C GLY A 745 -19.39 -15.55 24.33
N ILE A 746 -19.91 -15.49 23.10
CA ILE A 746 -19.15 -15.64 21.86
C ILE A 746 -19.32 -14.38 21.03
N GLY A 747 -18.36 -14.08 20.18
CA GLY A 747 -18.44 -12.93 19.30
C GLY A 747 -17.59 -13.07 18.05
N LEU A 748 -17.83 -12.14 17.13
CA LEU A 748 -17.13 -12.02 15.85
C LEU A 748 -16.49 -10.64 15.78
N SER A 749 -15.20 -10.61 15.45
CA SER A 749 -14.46 -9.40 15.13
C SER A 749 -14.08 -9.47 13.66
N TRP A 750 -14.60 -8.54 12.86
CA TRP A 750 -14.32 -8.47 11.44
C TRP A 750 -13.90 -7.06 11.02
N ILE A 751 -12.68 -6.91 10.52
CA ILE A 751 -12.24 -5.69 9.84
C ILE A 751 -12.79 -5.77 8.42
N SER A 752 -13.99 -5.25 8.21
CA SER A 752 -14.67 -5.26 6.91
C SER A 752 -14.23 -4.07 6.04
N PRO A 753 -14.51 -4.08 4.73
CA PRO A 753 -14.25 -2.93 3.86
C PRO A 753 -14.94 -1.63 4.30
N ILE A 754 -16.04 -1.74 5.05
CA ILE A 754 -16.81 -0.60 5.59
C ILE A 754 -16.40 -0.21 7.02
N GLY A 755 -15.36 -0.86 7.57
CA GLY A 755 -14.79 -0.60 8.89
C GLY A 755 -14.87 -1.80 9.84
N PRO A 756 -14.31 -1.67 11.06
CA PRO A 756 -14.39 -2.71 12.08
C PRO A 756 -15.84 -2.99 12.48
N LEU A 757 -16.19 -4.27 12.46
CA LEU A 757 -17.43 -4.85 12.93
C LEU A 757 -17.13 -5.69 14.16
N GLN A 758 -17.85 -5.42 15.24
CA GLN A 758 -17.85 -6.28 16.41
C GLN A 758 -19.27 -6.76 16.69
N LEU A 759 -19.46 -8.07 16.67
CA LEU A 759 -20.68 -8.75 17.11
C LEU A 759 -20.40 -9.48 18.41
N SER A 760 -21.34 -9.48 19.33
CA SER A 760 -21.28 -10.31 20.53
C SER A 760 -22.65 -10.84 20.91
N LEU A 761 -22.67 -12.13 21.24
CA LEU A 761 -23.79 -12.83 21.85
C LEU A 761 -23.38 -13.21 23.27
N ALA A 762 -23.94 -12.51 24.25
CA ALA A 762 -23.55 -12.55 25.65
C ALA A 762 -24.72 -13.03 26.53
N LYS A 763 -24.45 -13.93 27.46
CA LYS A 763 -25.39 -14.33 28.51
C LYS A 763 -24.97 -13.71 29.84
N PRO A 764 -25.77 -12.79 30.42
CA PRO A 764 -25.61 -12.36 31.82
C PRO A 764 -25.72 -13.56 32.76
N LEU A 765 -24.75 -13.71 33.68
CA LEU A 765 -24.69 -14.87 34.57
C LEU A 765 -25.31 -14.59 35.95
N ASN A 766 -25.40 -13.32 36.35
CA ASN A 766 -25.89 -12.91 37.68
C ASN A 766 -26.71 -11.61 37.64
N ALA A 767 -27.54 -11.44 36.62
CA ALA A 767 -28.45 -10.30 36.52
C ALA A 767 -29.43 -10.26 37.71
N LYS A 768 -29.63 -9.07 38.29
CA LYS A 768 -30.55 -8.79 39.39
C LYS A 768 -31.79 -8.04 38.89
N PRO A 769 -32.91 -8.04 39.63
CA PRO A 769 -34.05 -7.17 39.34
C PRO A 769 -33.61 -5.70 39.23
N GLY A 770 -33.95 -5.03 38.13
CA GLY A 770 -33.54 -3.66 37.82
C GLY A 770 -32.39 -3.54 36.81
N ASP A 771 -31.64 -4.62 36.58
CA ASP A 771 -30.61 -4.62 35.53
C ASP A 771 -31.26 -4.72 34.14
N ASN A 772 -30.83 -3.87 33.22
CA ASN A 772 -31.23 -3.94 31.82
C ASN A 772 -30.25 -4.82 31.04
N THR A 773 -30.75 -5.90 30.45
CA THR A 773 -29.94 -6.90 29.73
C THR A 773 -30.16 -6.81 28.22
N GLN A 774 -29.09 -7.11 27.47
CA GLN A 774 -29.06 -7.08 26.02
C GLN A 774 -28.14 -8.18 25.50
N VAL A 775 -28.74 -9.32 25.15
CA VAL A 775 -28.01 -10.56 24.82
C VAL A 775 -27.24 -10.46 23.50
N PHE A 776 -27.85 -9.90 22.47
CA PHE A 776 -27.20 -9.66 21.18
C PHE A 776 -26.80 -8.19 21.08
N GLN A 777 -25.53 -7.93 20.79
CA GLN A 777 -24.96 -6.61 20.66
C GLN A 777 -24.08 -6.53 19.42
N PHE A 778 -24.14 -5.40 18.72
CA PHE A 778 -23.28 -5.14 17.57
C PHE A 778 -22.92 -3.66 17.43
N GLN A 779 -21.75 -3.43 16.82
CA GLN A 779 -21.21 -2.12 16.53
C GLN A 779 -20.45 -2.17 15.21
N ILE A 780 -20.76 -1.24 14.30
CA ILE A 780 -20.15 -1.11 12.97
C ILE A 780 -19.52 0.27 12.82
N GLY A 781 -18.28 0.33 12.36
CA GLY A 781 -17.70 1.52 11.72
C GLY A 781 -17.31 2.67 12.66
N THR A 782 -17.52 2.56 13.95
CA THR A 782 -16.97 3.51 14.93
C THR A 782 -15.53 3.13 15.23
N GLY A 783 -14.59 4.04 14.96
CA GLY A 783 -13.21 3.90 15.45
C GLY A 783 -13.23 3.74 16.97
N PHE A 784 -12.57 2.69 17.46
CA PHE A 784 -12.54 2.24 18.86
C PHE A 784 -12.11 3.31 19.86
#